data_AF-A0A832Y8U5-F1
#
_entry.id   AF-A0A832Y8U5-F1
#
_cell.length_a   1.000
_cell.length_b   1.000
_cell.length_c   1.000
_cell.angle_alpha   90.00
_cell.angle_beta   90.00
_cell.angle_gamma   90.00
#
_symmetry.space_group_name_H-M   'P 1'
#
loop_
_entity.id
_entity.type
_entity.pdbx_description
1 polymer ?
#
loop_
_entity_poly.entity_id
_entity_poly.type
_entity_poly.pdbx_seq_one_letter_code
_entity_poly.pdbx_strand_id
1 'polypeptide(L)'
;MDRYTEGIAVTAKKQWPVDDRDGFAPSLLEFLRELGLIGTSASEYGGPDELLLQSSGPISVDSNFTSIAGPPMIRITSQQPSRLRQPEAISTGSALQGEINLGGPQSTCDWRIEQWEEGCKWNKRVTVEGNDLSSALREMNHLLPNLDNNFKGLQPGCFAGLLTYDLVQWTEPVQLHHLPPVGALLGVLLRVDRWVIHDRSKGTISVVTTHHDEWFEKCCEGIENWLTTPDTQQESLAEKAALDSTIHDEEHSAIVDTVRQAIRDGQFYQLNYGRIWSGKLQDPWGVFKRLVATNPAPYSGWLNVPDYDYSLASVSPELLLSMNGNELSTRPIKGTRPRARSRGRDLALKRELAASRKEVSEHMMLVDLERNDLGKVCAVGSVRWHDWRIESHPTVHHLVSDVRGRLRDDLDGWDALQALFPGGSITGCPKTATIAAIDELEATPRRAWTGSLGFYDPRSGLACWNILIRTLEAESGLSGDWLGKVQAGGGLVFESDSLQEVEEAKWKAQALLDAAWGSSASKIPQGEMSIEPVPLLNSAIEALHKSLNTKPQVCIAPAEPIEWKSGDPRFVPVNEGERRLLFIDNLDSFSWNIIHACAQLGAEVIVVEGRGVKSISEVETLLSAIMPTHIILGPGPGWPTNYKLTQQLATLALKGEIVDSDKNPIPLLGICLGHQAIGEAAGWKLLPSPSGAVHGVTVEMNFENDSLFARMESPQRMMRYHSLIVEPSGEQLKVIATDAETNSLVMGIAHHDLPVWGVQFHPESCGSADGWMILENFLVTANST
;
A
#
# COMPACT_ATOMS: atom_id res chain seq x y z
N MET A 1 -31.52 0.84 20.52
CA MET A 1 -30.44 0.23 19.70
C MET A 1 -30.46 -1.30 19.86
N ASP A 2 -31.57 -1.89 20.33
CA ASP A 2 -31.45 -2.91 21.38
C ASP A 2 -31.81 -4.34 20.92
N ARG A 3 -32.26 -4.55 19.66
CA ARG A 3 -32.65 -5.88 19.19
C ARG A 3 -31.52 -6.73 18.58
N TYR A 4 -30.38 -6.13 18.24
CA TYR A 4 -29.29 -6.82 17.52
C TYR A 4 -27.92 -6.75 18.23
N THR A 5 -27.87 -6.16 19.43
CA THR A 5 -26.67 -6.02 20.27
C THR A 5 -26.89 -6.46 21.72
N GLU A 6 -28.14 -6.65 22.17
CA GLU A 6 -28.45 -7.15 23.51
C GLU A 6 -28.55 -8.69 23.52
N GLY A 7 -27.64 -9.33 24.25
CA GLY A 7 -27.58 -10.78 24.42
C GLY A 7 -26.42 -11.43 23.67
N ILE A 8 -26.06 -12.63 24.12
CA ILE A 8 -25.09 -13.48 23.44
C ILE A 8 -25.79 -14.06 22.20
N ALA A 9 -25.23 -13.82 21.01
CA ALA A 9 -25.76 -14.36 19.77
C ALA A 9 -25.44 -15.85 19.64
N VAL A 10 -26.48 -16.69 19.56
CA VAL A 10 -26.32 -18.14 19.34
C VAL A 10 -25.96 -18.37 17.88
N THR A 11 -24.65 -18.52 17.64
CA THR A 11 -24.10 -18.82 16.32
C THR A 11 -24.56 -20.19 15.80
N ALA A 12 -25.04 -20.25 14.56
CA ALA A 12 -25.35 -21.49 13.88
C ALA A 12 -24.30 -21.81 12.81
N LYS A 13 -23.96 -23.10 12.67
CA LYS A 13 -23.07 -23.57 11.61
C LYS A 13 -23.46 -24.96 11.10
N LYS A 14 -23.47 -25.10 9.79
CA LYS A 14 -23.56 -26.39 9.09
C LYS A 14 -22.47 -26.46 8.02
N GLN A 15 -21.93 -27.65 7.78
CA GLN A 15 -20.77 -27.84 6.90
C GLN A 15 -20.92 -29.14 6.11
N TRP A 16 -20.51 -29.09 4.83
CA TRP A 16 -20.54 -30.21 3.90
C TRP A 16 -19.19 -30.36 3.20
N PRO A 17 -18.77 -31.60 2.85
CA PRO A 17 -17.64 -31.82 1.96
C PRO A 17 -18.00 -31.41 0.53
N VAL A 18 -17.05 -30.84 -0.20
CA VAL A 18 -17.21 -30.46 -1.60
C VAL A 18 -15.87 -30.52 -2.33
N ASP A 19 -15.90 -30.98 -3.58
CA ASP A 19 -14.73 -30.89 -4.45
C ASP A 19 -14.58 -29.46 -4.98
N ASP A 20 -13.34 -28.97 -5.04
CA ASP A 20 -13.05 -27.68 -5.66
C ASP A 20 -13.29 -27.77 -7.18
N ARG A 21 -14.14 -26.89 -7.71
CA ARG A 21 -14.52 -26.84 -9.13
C ARG A 21 -14.39 -25.41 -9.64
N ASP A 22 -14.01 -25.27 -10.92
CA ASP A 22 -13.99 -23.97 -11.58
C ASP A 22 -15.41 -23.38 -11.66
N GLY A 23 -15.55 -22.06 -11.50
CA GLY A 23 -16.85 -21.37 -11.57
C GLY A 23 -17.79 -21.62 -10.37
N PHE A 24 -17.35 -22.35 -9.34
CA PHE A 24 -18.18 -22.75 -8.20
C PHE A 24 -18.92 -21.57 -7.52
N ALA A 25 -18.21 -20.47 -7.23
CA ALA A 25 -18.76 -19.39 -6.42
C ALA A 25 -19.78 -18.52 -7.18
N PRO A 26 -19.54 -18.09 -8.43
CA PRO A 26 -20.56 -17.41 -9.22
C PRO A 26 -21.82 -18.27 -9.42
N SER A 27 -21.68 -19.57 -9.73
CA SER A 27 -22.81 -20.49 -9.88
C SER A 27 -23.62 -20.62 -8.59
N LEU A 28 -22.95 -20.71 -7.44
CA LEU A 28 -23.61 -20.78 -6.14
C LEU A 28 -24.34 -19.48 -5.80
N LEU A 29 -23.74 -18.32 -6.08
CA LEU A 29 -24.38 -17.03 -5.82
C LEU A 29 -25.67 -16.88 -6.65
N GLU A 30 -25.64 -17.24 -7.93
CA GLU A 30 -26.84 -17.22 -8.77
C GLU A 30 -27.93 -18.15 -8.25
N PHE A 31 -27.55 -19.37 -7.85
CA PHE A 31 -28.50 -20.30 -7.25
C PHE A 31 -29.16 -19.74 -5.99
N LEU A 32 -28.37 -19.11 -5.10
CA LEU A 32 -28.91 -18.44 -3.91
C LEU A 32 -29.83 -17.26 -4.28
N ARG A 33 -29.53 -16.55 -5.36
CA ARG A 33 -30.36 -15.44 -5.89
C ARG A 33 -31.70 -15.95 -6.41
N GLU A 34 -31.69 -17.06 -7.15
CA GLU A 34 -32.89 -17.75 -7.66
C GLU A 34 -33.80 -18.27 -6.53
N LEU A 35 -33.20 -18.73 -5.42
CA LEU A 35 -33.94 -19.13 -4.22
C LEU A 35 -34.48 -17.95 -3.38
N GLY A 36 -34.17 -16.70 -3.74
CA GLY A 36 -34.58 -15.54 -2.95
C GLY A 36 -33.82 -15.39 -1.63
N LEU A 37 -32.59 -15.93 -1.55
CA LEU A 37 -31.77 -15.91 -0.35
C LEU A 37 -30.67 -14.83 -0.38
N ILE A 38 -30.42 -14.19 -1.52
CA ILE A 38 -29.53 -13.03 -1.68
C ILE A 38 -30.08 -12.06 -2.72
N GLY A 39 -29.64 -10.81 -2.70
CA GLY A 39 -30.02 -9.80 -3.69
C GLY A 39 -31.42 -9.24 -3.46
N THR A 40 -31.99 -8.63 -4.49
CA THR A 40 -33.27 -7.89 -4.41
C THR A 40 -34.47 -8.75 -4.00
N SER A 41 -34.46 -10.05 -4.32
CA SER A 41 -35.51 -11.00 -3.95
C SER A 41 -35.47 -11.42 -2.48
N ALA A 42 -34.37 -11.16 -1.76
CA ALA A 42 -34.16 -11.58 -0.37
C ALA A 42 -34.61 -10.54 0.68
N SER A 43 -35.45 -9.57 0.28
CA SER A 43 -35.88 -8.43 1.08
C SER A 43 -36.52 -8.75 2.44
N GLU A 44 -37.02 -9.98 2.61
CA GLU A 44 -37.54 -10.52 3.88
C GLU A 44 -36.44 -10.88 4.89
N TYR A 45 -35.22 -11.18 4.42
CA TYR A 45 -34.09 -11.57 5.28
C TYR A 45 -33.08 -10.45 5.51
N GLY A 46 -33.04 -9.45 4.64
CA GLY A 46 -32.13 -8.31 4.72
C GLY A 46 -32.15 -7.43 3.46
N GLY A 47 -31.23 -6.47 3.42
CA GLY A 47 -31.09 -5.56 2.28
C GLY A 47 -30.62 -6.27 1.01
N PRO A 48 -30.76 -5.59 -0.15
CA PRO A 48 -30.51 -6.18 -1.46
C PRO A 48 -29.03 -6.18 -1.87
N ASP A 49 -28.15 -5.61 -1.04
CA ASP A 49 -26.73 -5.46 -1.31
C ASP A 49 -26.06 -6.85 -1.36
N GLU A 50 -25.22 -7.09 -2.36
CA GLU A 50 -24.53 -8.37 -2.57
C GLU A 50 -23.01 -8.18 -2.41
N LEU A 51 -22.36 -9.14 -1.75
CA LEU A 51 -20.90 -9.19 -1.65
C LEU A 51 -20.40 -10.63 -1.80
N LEU A 52 -19.46 -10.82 -2.72
CA LEU A 52 -18.70 -12.06 -2.90
C LEU A 52 -17.21 -11.72 -2.89
N LEU A 53 -16.47 -12.35 -1.98
CA LEU A 53 -15.01 -12.34 -1.95
C LEU A 53 -14.54 -13.72 -2.41
N GLN A 54 -13.82 -13.78 -3.52
CA GLN A 54 -13.51 -15.03 -4.19
C GLN A 54 -12.02 -15.25 -4.36
N SER A 55 -11.54 -16.35 -3.80
CA SER A 55 -10.27 -16.96 -4.21
C SER A 55 -10.49 -17.94 -5.36
N SER A 56 -9.69 -17.79 -6.41
CA SER A 56 -9.69 -18.69 -7.57
C SER A 56 -8.26 -18.96 -8.06
N GLY A 57 -8.13 -19.92 -8.99
CA GLY A 57 -6.82 -20.43 -9.41
C GLY A 57 -6.30 -21.49 -8.44
N PRO A 58 -5.04 -21.92 -8.56
CA PRO A 58 -4.54 -23.02 -7.73
C PRO A 58 -4.59 -22.72 -6.23
N ILE A 59 -4.87 -23.75 -5.44
CA ILE A 59 -4.91 -23.63 -3.98
C ILE A 59 -3.52 -23.24 -3.47
N SER A 60 -3.45 -22.11 -2.78
CA SER A 60 -2.25 -21.58 -2.14
C SER A 60 -2.60 -20.96 -0.79
N VAL A 61 -1.62 -20.36 -0.10
CA VAL A 61 -1.87 -19.59 1.14
C VAL A 61 -2.82 -18.42 0.87
N ASP A 62 -2.80 -17.89 -0.35
CA ASP A 62 -3.51 -16.68 -0.78
C ASP A 62 -4.79 -16.99 -1.56
N SER A 63 -4.96 -18.24 -1.99
CA SER A 63 -6.12 -18.68 -2.79
C SER A 63 -6.79 -19.90 -2.19
N ASN A 64 -7.32 -19.77 -0.97
CA ASN A 64 -7.87 -20.88 -0.19
C ASN A 64 -9.29 -20.64 0.35
N PHE A 65 -9.78 -19.40 0.38
CA PHE A 65 -11.09 -19.06 0.96
C PHE A 65 -11.93 -18.22 0.01
N THR A 66 -13.16 -18.67 -0.20
CA THR A 66 -14.20 -17.90 -0.88
C THR A 66 -15.38 -17.71 0.06
N SER A 67 -15.96 -16.51 0.09
CA SER A 67 -17.05 -16.17 1.00
C SER A 67 -18.12 -15.33 0.30
N ILE A 68 -19.38 -15.75 0.43
CA ILE A 68 -20.57 -15.04 -0.02
C ILE A 68 -21.28 -14.49 1.21
N ALA A 69 -21.51 -13.17 1.24
CA ALA A 69 -22.31 -12.53 2.28
C ALA A 69 -23.80 -12.83 2.03
N GLY A 70 -24.51 -13.24 3.08
CA GLY A 70 -25.98 -13.23 3.05
C GLY A 70 -26.54 -11.80 3.15
N PRO A 71 -27.86 -11.63 3.04
CA PRO A 71 -28.52 -10.32 3.04
C PRO A 71 -28.17 -9.52 4.31
N PRO A 72 -27.57 -8.32 4.17
CA PRO A 72 -27.14 -7.53 5.31
C PRO A 72 -28.31 -6.83 5.98
N MET A 73 -28.31 -6.78 7.32
CA MET A 73 -29.28 -5.99 8.09
C MET A 73 -28.77 -4.59 8.42
N ILE A 74 -27.45 -4.44 8.44
CA ILE A 74 -26.75 -3.19 8.69
C ILE A 74 -25.73 -3.01 7.58
N ARG A 75 -25.74 -1.82 6.98
CA ARG A 75 -24.66 -1.34 6.14
C ARG A 75 -24.16 0.00 6.63
N ILE A 76 -22.94 0.33 6.29
CA ILE A 76 -22.32 1.60 6.60
C ILE A 76 -21.76 2.19 5.30
N THR A 77 -22.20 3.39 4.95
CA THR A 77 -21.86 4.03 3.68
C THR A 77 -21.12 5.36 3.91
N SER A 78 -20.08 5.61 3.14
CA SER A 78 -19.41 6.92 3.09
C SER A 78 -19.67 7.57 1.72
N GLN A 79 -19.87 8.88 1.71
CA GLN A 79 -20.15 9.66 0.51
C GLN A 79 -19.31 10.94 0.51
N GLN A 80 -18.95 11.42 -0.67
CA GLN A 80 -18.22 12.67 -0.79
C GLN A 80 -19.00 13.84 -0.16
N PRO A 81 -18.42 14.54 0.83
CA PRO A 81 -19.06 15.68 1.46
C PRO A 81 -19.31 16.83 0.48
N SER A 82 -20.13 17.80 0.92
CA SER A 82 -20.30 19.04 0.17
C SER A 82 -18.99 19.81 0.07
N ARG A 83 -18.80 20.55 -1.04
CA ARG A 83 -17.60 21.38 -1.25
C ARG A 83 -17.42 22.50 -0.21
N LEU A 84 -18.49 22.85 0.53
CA LEU A 84 -18.41 23.77 1.67
C LEU A 84 -17.71 23.14 2.88
N ARG A 85 -17.87 21.82 3.09
CA ARG A 85 -17.18 21.09 4.18
C ARG A 85 -15.80 20.60 3.74
N GLN A 86 -15.69 20.12 2.51
CA GLN A 86 -14.46 19.58 1.94
C GLN A 86 -14.17 20.28 0.61
N PRO A 87 -13.48 21.42 0.63
CA PRO A 87 -13.14 22.17 -0.57
C PRO A 87 -11.98 21.51 -1.33
N GLU A 88 -12.03 21.62 -2.65
CA GLU A 88 -10.92 21.30 -3.54
C GLU A 88 -9.75 22.25 -3.30
N ALA A 89 -8.53 21.80 -3.58
CA ALA A 89 -7.35 22.63 -3.52
C ALA A 89 -7.41 23.77 -4.55
N ILE A 90 -7.12 25.01 -4.10
CA ILE A 90 -7.15 26.23 -4.92
C ILE A 90 -5.75 26.57 -5.48
N SER A 91 -4.71 25.87 -5.02
CA SER A 91 -3.30 26.06 -5.40
C SER A 91 -3.09 26.08 -6.92
N THR A 92 -2.24 27.00 -7.40
CA THR A 92 -1.72 26.99 -8.78
C THR A 92 -0.39 26.24 -8.91
N GLY A 93 0.14 25.73 -7.80
CA GLY A 93 1.41 25.01 -7.78
C GLY A 93 1.29 23.60 -8.33
N SER A 94 2.40 23.07 -8.84
CA SER A 94 2.47 21.74 -9.47
C SER A 94 3.23 20.75 -8.58
N ALA A 95 2.60 19.61 -8.30
CA ALA A 95 3.24 18.51 -7.58
C ALA A 95 4.41 17.93 -8.40
N LEU A 96 4.34 18.01 -9.74
CA LEU A 96 5.43 17.66 -10.66
C LEU A 96 6.64 18.61 -10.56
N GLN A 97 6.50 19.72 -9.83
CA GLN A 97 7.57 20.68 -9.51
C GLN A 97 7.91 20.69 -8.01
N GLY A 98 7.32 19.77 -7.22
CA GLY A 98 7.55 19.65 -5.79
C GLY A 98 6.66 20.53 -4.90
N GLU A 99 5.70 21.26 -5.51
CA GLU A 99 4.75 22.12 -4.82
C GLU A 99 3.51 21.31 -4.40
N ILE A 100 3.57 20.70 -3.23
CA ILE A 100 2.49 19.85 -2.69
C ILE A 100 1.69 20.64 -1.66
N ASN A 101 0.35 20.60 -1.77
CA ASN A 101 -0.55 21.18 -0.78
C ASN A 101 -0.80 20.19 0.38
N LEU A 102 -0.09 20.40 1.49
CA LEU A 102 -0.13 19.56 2.69
C LEU A 102 -1.19 20.00 3.71
N GLY A 103 -2.29 20.61 3.24
CA GLY A 103 -3.36 21.12 4.10
C GLY A 103 -4.21 20.04 4.78
N GLY A 104 -4.15 18.80 4.29
CA GLY A 104 -5.00 17.69 4.73
C GLY A 104 -6.50 17.95 4.51
N PRO A 105 -7.36 17.04 5.02
CA PRO A 105 -8.81 17.20 4.94
C PRO A 105 -9.28 18.36 5.83
N GLN A 106 -10.33 19.04 5.37
CA GLN A 106 -11.01 20.12 6.12
C GLN A 106 -12.30 19.63 6.79
N SER A 107 -12.71 18.39 6.52
CA SER A 107 -13.82 17.72 7.18
C SER A 107 -13.38 16.43 7.86
N THR A 108 -14.20 15.97 8.80
CA THR A 108 -14.17 14.60 9.29
C THR A 108 -14.43 13.58 8.18
N CYS A 109 -13.95 12.35 8.38
CA CYS A 109 -14.30 11.18 7.59
C CYS A 109 -15.65 10.65 8.10
N ASP A 110 -16.71 10.91 7.35
CA ASP A 110 -18.07 10.61 7.78
C ASP A 110 -18.55 9.27 7.21
N TRP A 111 -19.17 8.47 8.08
CA TRP A 111 -19.77 7.20 7.71
C TRP A 111 -21.18 7.09 8.27
N ARG A 112 -22.13 6.73 7.41
CA ARG A 112 -23.54 6.64 7.73
C ARG A 112 -23.92 5.20 8.02
N ILE A 113 -24.37 4.94 9.24
CA ILE A 113 -24.94 3.65 9.63
C ILE A 113 -26.40 3.61 9.19
N GLU A 114 -26.73 2.61 8.39
CA GLU A 114 -28.04 2.38 7.80
C GLU A 114 -28.54 1.00 8.22
N GLN A 115 -29.82 0.91 8.57
CA GLN A 115 -30.45 -0.34 8.96
C GLN A 115 -31.58 -0.66 8.00
N TRP A 116 -31.65 -1.91 7.59
CA TRP A 116 -32.73 -2.40 6.74
C TRP A 116 -34.05 -2.43 7.52
N GLU A 117 -35.09 -1.84 6.94
CA GLU A 117 -36.48 -2.06 7.36
C GLU A 117 -37.08 -3.12 6.43
N GLU A 118 -37.49 -4.24 7.04
CA GLU A 118 -37.94 -5.46 6.39
C GLU A 118 -38.91 -5.18 5.23
N GLY A 119 -38.55 -5.64 4.03
CA GLY A 119 -39.34 -5.48 2.81
C GLY A 119 -39.47 -4.06 2.25
N CYS A 120 -38.76 -3.06 2.79
CA CYS A 120 -38.97 -1.65 2.42
C CYS A 120 -37.72 -0.94 1.86
N LYS A 121 -36.79 -0.53 2.73
CA LYS A 121 -35.69 0.37 2.38
C LYS A 121 -34.63 0.46 3.45
N TRP A 122 -33.48 1.02 3.09
CA TRP A 122 -32.46 1.46 4.03
C TRP A 122 -32.90 2.73 4.77
N ASN A 123 -32.88 2.67 6.09
CA ASN A 123 -33.14 3.82 6.95
C ASN A 123 -31.85 4.30 7.60
N LYS A 124 -31.53 5.58 7.39
CA LYS A 124 -30.44 6.25 8.11
C LYS A 124 -30.72 6.23 9.62
N ARG A 125 -29.74 5.77 10.39
CA ARG A 125 -29.79 5.77 11.85
C ARG A 125 -28.93 6.88 12.44
N VAL A 126 -27.64 6.82 12.16
CA VAL A 126 -26.62 7.70 12.76
C VAL A 126 -25.48 7.90 11.77
N THR A 127 -24.74 8.99 11.93
CA THR A 127 -23.47 9.23 11.25
C THR A 127 -22.38 9.19 12.31
N VAL A 128 -21.35 8.38 12.08
CA VAL A 128 -20.11 8.42 12.86
C VAL A 128 -19.10 9.28 12.11
N GLU A 129 -18.27 9.98 12.87
CA GLU A 129 -17.31 10.95 12.36
C GLU A 129 -15.95 10.65 13.00
N GLY A 130 -14.90 10.61 12.19
CA GLY A 130 -13.52 10.51 12.65
C GLY A 130 -12.65 11.58 12.01
N ASN A 131 -11.49 11.87 12.61
CA ASN A 131 -10.53 12.80 12.00
C ASN A 131 -9.79 12.17 10.81
N ASP A 132 -9.73 10.84 10.79
CA ASP A 132 -9.10 10.02 9.77
C ASP A 132 -9.93 8.74 9.54
N LEU A 133 -9.46 7.89 8.61
CA LEU A 133 -10.17 6.66 8.26
C LEU A 133 -10.27 5.69 9.45
N SER A 134 -9.17 5.48 10.20
CA SER A 134 -9.12 4.51 11.31
C SER A 134 -10.06 4.91 12.45
N SER A 135 -10.03 6.18 12.88
CA SER A 135 -10.89 6.68 13.94
C SER A 135 -12.36 6.58 13.55
N ALA A 136 -12.72 6.90 12.31
CA ALA A 136 -14.10 6.79 11.83
C ALA A 136 -14.60 5.33 11.79
N LEU A 137 -13.77 4.40 11.30
CA LEU A 137 -14.11 2.97 11.23
C LEU A 137 -14.17 2.32 12.62
N ARG A 138 -13.28 2.72 13.53
CA ARG A 138 -13.25 2.23 14.92
C ARG A 138 -14.53 2.56 15.68
N GLU A 139 -15.13 3.72 15.42
CA GLU A 139 -16.43 4.08 16.00
C GLU A 139 -17.53 3.07 15.65
N MET A 140 -17.40 2.26 14.60
CA MET A 140 -18.39 1.24 14.23
C MET A 140 -18.27 -0.05 15.03
N ASN A 141 -17.19 -0.26 15.79
CA ASN A 141 -16.93 -1.52 16.51
C ASN A 141 -18.05 -1.88 17.50
N HIS A 142 -18.81 -0.90 18.00
CA HIS A 142 -19.97 -1.14 18.86
C HIS A 142 -21.13 -1.88 18.16
N LEU A 143 -21.11 -1.97 16.83
CA LEU A 143 -22.10 -2.72 16.04
C LEU A 143 -21.81 -4.22 15.99
N LEU A 144 -20.61 -4.66 16.39
CA LEU A 144 -20.22 -6.07 16.36
C LEU A 144 -21.06 -6.86 17.38
N PRO A 145 -21.61 -8.02 17.00
CA PRO A 145 -22.37 -8.84 17.92
C PRO A 145 -21.44 -9.56 18.92
N ASN A 146 -21.95 -9.78 20.13
CA ASN A 146 -21.31 -10.64 21.12
C ASN A 146 -21.53 -12.10 20.72
N LEU A 147 -20.45 -12.84 20.43
CA LEU A 147 -20.53 -14.25 20.02
C LEU A 147 -20.15 -15.18 21.17
N ASP A 148 -20.76 -16.36 21.20
CA ASP A 148 -20.29 -17.48 22.01
C ASP A 148 -18.95 -18.01 21.44
N ASN A 149 -17.85 -17.54 22.02
CA ASN A 149 -16.48 -17.80 21.57
C ASN A 149 -16.16 -19.30 21.39
N ASN A 150 -16.24 -19.81 20.15
CA ASN A 150 -15.71 -21.14 19.77
C ASN A 150 -15.36 -21.30 18.27
N PHE A 151 -15.54 -20.27 17.44
CA PHE A 151 -15.29 -20.36 16.01
C PHE A 151 -13.85 -19.97 15.67
N LYS A 152 -13.18 -20.78 14.85
CA LYS A 152 -11.89 -20.43 14.23
C LYS A 152 -12.10 -20.04 12.78
N GLY A 153 -11.53 -18.91 12.35
CA GLY A 153 -11.67 -18.38 10.99
C GLY A 153 -12.62 -17.17 10.91
N LEU A 154 -13.15 -16.92 9.71
CA LEU A 154 -14.06 -15.80 9.42
C LEU A 154 -15.33 -15.90 10.27
N GLN A 155 -15.54 -14.90 11.13
CA GLN A 155 -16.66 -14.84 12.05
C GLN A 155 -17.87 -14.15 11.41
N PRO A 156 -19.11 -14.57 11.74
CA PRO A 156 -20.29 -13.80 11.39
C PRO A 156 -20.33 -12.49 12.22
N GLY A 157 -20.94 -11.47 11.66
CA GLY A 157 -21.05 -10.13 12.23
C GLY A 157 -19.83 -9.23 12.05
N CYS A 158 -18.80 -9.66 11.29
CA CYS A 158 -17.66 -8.81 10.94
C CYS A 158 -18.03 -7.75 9.88
N PHE A 159 -17.12 -6.83 9.58
CA PHE A 159 -17.31 -5.84 8.53
C PHE A 159 -16.64 -6.30 7.23
N ALA A 160 -17.33 -6.17 6.11
CA ALA A 160 -16.78 -6.49 4.80
C ALA A 160 -17.36 -5.59 3.71
N GLY A 161 -16.56 -5.21 2.72
CA GLY A 161 -17.01 -4.39 1.61
C GLY A 161 -15.90 -3.58 0.95
N LEU A 162 -16.25 -2.42 0.42
CA LEU A 162 -15.45 -1.58 -0.48
C LEU A 162 -14.98 -0.29 0.22
N LEU A 163 -13.71 0.04 0.00
CA LEU A 163 -13.08 1.32 0.25
C LEU A 163 -12.58 1.88 -1.09
N THR A 164 -13.12 2.98 -1.58
CA THR A 164 -12.62 3.59 -2.82
C THR A 164 -11.30 4.33 -2.57
N TYR A 165 -10.48 4.49 -3.61
CA TYR A 165 -9.20 5.21 -3.53
C TYR A 165 -9.36 6.62 -2.95
N ASP A 166 -10.48 7.28 -3.23
CA ASP A 166 -10.73 8.66 -2.87
C ASP A 166 -10.84 8.89 -1.34
N LEU A 167 -10.92 7.82 -0.53
CA LEU A 167 -10.74 7.90 0.93
C LEU A 167 -9.32 8.35 1.33
N VAL A 168 -8.37 8.40 0.39
CA VAL A 168 -7.03 8.96 0.57
C VAL A 168 -7.04 10.38 1.15
N GLN A 169 -8.14 11.13 0.93
CA GLN A 169 -8.39 12.42 1.57
C GLN A 169 -8.21 12.41 3.10
N TRP A 170 -8.41 11.26 3.75
CA TRP A 170 -8.32 11.08 5.21
C TRP A 170 -7.25 10.10 5.67
N THR A 171 -6.43 9.57 4.75
CA THR A 171 -5.27 8.74 5.11
C THR A 171 -3.95 9.45 4.85
N GLU A 172 -3.94 10.44 3.95
CA GLU A 172 -2.74 11.18 3.57
C GLU A 172 -2.93 12.69 3.78
N PRO A 173 -1.87 13.45 4.13
CA PRO A 173 -1.98 14.86 4.46
C PRO A 173 -2.13 15.78 3.23
N VAL A 174 -2.62 15.27 2.09
CA VAL A 174 -2.71 16.00 0.81
C VAL A 174 -4.12 16.56 0.61
N GLN A 175 -4.20 17.82 0.19
CA GLN A 175 -5.46 18.38 -0.30
C GLN A 175 -5.53 18.25 -1.84
N LEU A 176 -6.52 17.53 -2.33
CA LEU A 176 -6.70 17.20 -3.76
C LEU A 176 -7.47 18.28 -4.53
N HIS A 177 -7.19 18.41 -5.82
CA HIS A 177 -7.88 19.27 -6.78
C HIS A 177 -9.10 18.61 -7.42
N HIS A 178 -9.04 17.30 -7.71
CA HIS A 178 -10.08 16.60 -8.47
C HIS A 178 -10.87 15.63 -7.60
N LEU A 179 -11.70 16.18 -6.71
CA LEU A 179 -12.54 15.40 -5.82
C LEU A 179 -13.72 14.72 -6.55
N PRO A 180 -14.18 13.55 -6.09
CA PRO A 180 -15.43 12.94 -6.58
C PRO A 180 -16.62 13.90 -6.55
N PRO A 181 -17.65 13.70 -7.38
CA PRO A 181 -18.88 14.48 -7.29
C PRO A 181 -19.50 14.42 -5.88
N VAL A 182 -20.15 15.49 -5.43
CA VAL A 182 -20.82 15.52 -4.12
C VAL A 182 -21.85 14.39 -4.04
N GLY A 183 -21.83 13.61 -2.96
CA GLY A 183 -22.72 12.47 -2.77
C GLY A 183 -22.25 11.17 -3.45
N ALA A 184 -21.18 11.23 -4.25
CA ALA A 184 -20.61 10.02 -4.83
C ALA A 184 -20.11 9.07 -3.74
N LEU A 185 -20.33 7.78 -3.93
CA LEU A 185 -19.99 6.75 -2.97
C LEU A 185 -18.47 6.64 -2.79
N LEU A 186 -17.99 6.69 -1.54
CA LEU A 186 -16.57 6.56 -1.16
C LEU A 186 -16.26 5.24 -0.47
N GLY A 187 -17.27 4.58 0.07
CA GLY A 187 -17.11 3.28 0.71
C GLY A 187 -18.43 2.68 1.15
N VAL A 188 -18.47 1.35 1.21
CA VAL A 188 -19.61 0.56 1.69
C VAL A 188 -19.06 -0.59 2.50
N LEU A 189 -19.44 -0.68 3.77
CA LEU A 189 -19.17 -1.82 4.62
C LEU A 189 -20.48 -2.46 5.05
N LEU A 190 -20.59 -3.76 4.89
CA LEU A 190 -21.69 -4.58 5.37
C LEU A 190 -21.30 -5.18 6.72
N ARG A 191 -22.21 -5.17 7.70
CA ARG A 191 -22.08 -6.07 8.85
C ARG A 191 -22.60 -7.43 8.42
N VAL A 192 -21.71 -8.37 8.16
CA VAL A 192 -22.07 -9.64 7.52
C VAL A 192 -22.46 -10.66 8.58
N ASP A 193 -23.72 -10.64 8.98
CA ASP A 193 -24.30 -11.54 10.00
C ASP A 193 -24.41 -13.00 9.51
N ARG A 194 -24.32 -13.22 8.19
CA ARG A 194 -24.53 -14.51 7.54
C ARG A 194 -23.48 -14.72 6.45
N TRP A 195 -22.74 -15.82 6.54
CA TRP A 195 -21.71 -16.19 5.57
C TRP A 195 -22.00 -17.57 4.97
N VAL A 196 -21.76 -17.71 3.67
CA VAL A 196 -21.51 -19.00 3.03
C VAL A 196 -20.03 -19.03 2.64
N ILE A 197 -19.27 -19.96 3.22
CA ILE A 197 -17.81 -20.02 3.13
C ILE A 197 -17.41 -21.32 2.44
N HIS A 198 -16.64 -21.21 1.36
CA HIS A 198 -15.97 -22.32 0.70
C HIS A 198 -14.48 -22.29 1.08
N ASP A 199 -14.07 -23.22 1.95
CA ASP A 199 -12.67 -23.51 2.23
C ASP A 199 -12.17 -24.51 1.21
N ARG A 200 -11.48 -23.98 0.19
CA ARG A 200 -10.96 -24.74 -0.95
C ARG A 200 -9.85 -25.69 -0.51
N SER A 201 -9.04 -25.27 0.47
CA SER A 201 -7.93 -26.07 1.00
C SER A 201 -8.40 -27.32 1.75
N LYS A 202 -9.56 -27.25 2.40
CA LYS A 202 -10.18 -28.38 3.10
C LYS A 202 -11.22 -29.12 2.26
N GLY A 203 -11.63 -28.58 1.12
CA GLY A 203 -12.71 -29.12 0.30
C GLY A 203 -14.04 -29.10 1.06
N THR A 204 -14.40 -27.97 1.65
CA THR A 204 -15.61 -27.85 2.47
C THR A 204 -16.37 -26.56 2.22
N ILE A 205 -17.69 -26.64 2.20
CA ILE A 205 -18.59 -25.48 2.25
C ILE A 205 -19.26 -25.42 3.63
N SER A 206 -19.39 -24.22 4.20
CA SER A 206 -20.09 -24.02 5.47
C SER A 206 -20.96 -22.77 5.44
N VAL A 207 -22.14 -22.87 6.03
CA VAL A 207 -22.98 -21.72 6.37
C VAL A 207 -22.71 -21.35 7.82
N VAL A 208 -22.43 -20.09 8.10
CA VAL A 208 -22.15 -19.56 9.45
C VAL A 208 -22.96 -18.29 9.67
N THR A 209 -23.75 -18.24 10.74
CA THR A 209 -24.64 -17.10 11.03
C THR A 209 -24.57 -16.68 12.49
N THR A 210 -24.95 -15.44 12.79
CA THR A 210 -25.13 -14.94 14.17
C THR A 210 -26.37 -15.50 14.85
N HIS A 211 -27.36 -15.96 14.08
CA HIS A 211 -28.63 -16.49 14.57
C HIS A 211 -29.08 -17.71 13.76
N HIS A 212 -29.81 -18.61 14.41
CA HIS A 212 -30.48 -19.72 13.75
C HIS A 212 -31.89 -19.30 13.31
N ASP A 213 -32.02 -18.78 12.09
CA ASP A 213 -33.28 -18.26 11.53
C ASP A 213 -33.78 -19.06 10.30
N GLU A 214 -34.92 -18.63 9.72
CA GLU A 214 -35.50 -19.28 8.54
C GLU A 214 -34.56 -19.23 7.32
N TRP A 215 -33.78 -18.15 7.19
CA TRP A 215 -32.76 -18.03 6.14
C TRP A 215 -31.72 -19.14 6.27
N PHE A 216 -31.21 -19.39 7.49
CA PHE A 216 -30.22 -20.44 7.73
C PHE A 216 -30.72 -21.81 7.30
N GLU A 217 -31.95 -22.17 7.67
CA GLU A 217 -32.55 -23.46 7.32
C GLU A 217 -32.75 -23.60 5.80
N LYS A 218 -33.34 -22.59 5.15
CA LYS A 218 -33.53 -22.60 3.68
C LYS A 218 -32.21 -22.63 2.92
N CYS A 219 -31.21 -21.88 3.39
CA CYS A 219 -29.87 -21.88 2.79
C CYS A 219 -29.21 -23.26 2.92
N CYS A 220 -29.32 -23.90 4.09
CA CYS A 220 -28.79 -25.24 4.32
C CYS A 220 -29.46 -26.29 3.42
N GLU A 221 -30.79 -26.28 3.33
CA GLU A 221 -31.54 -27.16 2.43
C GLU A 221 -31.21 -26.89 0.95
N GLY A 222 -31.11 -25.62 0.58
CA GLY A 222 -30.73 -25.20 -0.77
C GLY A 222 -29.34 -25.71 -1.17
N ILE A 223 -28.33 -25.56 -0.31
CA ILE A 223 -26.97 -26.05 -0.57
C ILE A 223 -26.94 -27.58 -0.69
N GLU A 224 -27.68 -28.31 0.15
CA GLU A 224 -27.76 -29.78 0.05
C GLU A 224 -28.30 -30.23 -1.31
N ASN A 225 -29.36 -29.57 -1.78
CA ASN A 225 -29.94 -29.85 -3.10
C ASN A 225 -28.97 -29.46 -4.23
N TRP A 226 -28.34 -28.29 -4.12
CA TRP A 226 -27.41 -27.77 -5.12
C TRP A 226 -26.19 -28.66 -5.31
N LEU A 227 -25.61 -29.18 -4.22
CA LEU A 227 -24.45 -30.10 -4.27
C LEU A 227 -24.72 -31.38 -5.05
N THR A 228 -26.00 -31.77 -5.21
CA THR A 228 -26.43 -32.94 -6.00
C THR A 228 -26.82 -32.61 -7.44
N THR A 229 -26.89 -31.32 -7.80
CA THR A 229 -27.33 -30.85 -9.11
C THR A 229 -26.14 -30.71 -10.07
N PRO A 230 -26.21 -31.23 -11.31
CA PRO A 230 -25.14 -31.04 -12.30
C PRO A 230 -25.06 -29.57 -12.74
N ASP A 231 -23.86 -28.98 -12.69
CA ASP A 231 -23.65 -27.64 -13.22
C ASP A 231 -23.78 -27.66 -14.75
N THR A 232 -24.66 -26.81 -15.28
CA THR A 232 -25.00 -26.76 -16.72
C THR A 232 -25.02 -25.33 -17.26
N GLN A 233 -24.23 -24.42 -16.68
CA GLN A 233 -24.10 -23.09 -17.26
C GLN A 233 -23.03 -23.01 -18.36
N GLN A 234 -23.47 -22.60 -19.54
CA GLN A 234 -22.59 -22.03 -20.57
C GLN A 234 -22.67 -20.51 -20.48
N GLU A 235 -21.51 -19.87 -20.37
CA GLU A 235 -21.46 -18.42 -20.45
C GLU A 235 -21.61 -17.91 -21.88
N SER A 236 -22.44 -16.89 -22.05
CA SER A 236 -22.56 -16.16 -23.31
C SER A 236 -21.35 -15.24 -23.51
N LEU A 237 -20.91 -15.11 -24.76
CA LEU A 237 -19.87 -14.15 -25.13
C LEU A 237 -20.39 -12.72 -24.95
N ALA A 238 -19.49 -11.81 -24.59
CA ALA A 238 -19.80 -10.38 -24.53
C ALA A 238 -20.22 -9.86 -25.91
N GLU A 239 -21.27 -9.02 -25.95
CA GLU A 239 -21.65 -8.31 -27.16
C GLU A 239 -20.60 -7.24 -27.48
N LYS A 240 -20.33 -7.05 -28.77
CA LYS A 240 -19.46 -5.96 -29.22
C LYS A 240 -20.16 -4.63 -29.04
N ALA A 241 -19.56 -3.74 -28.25
CA ALA A 241 -20.04 -2.37 -28.09
C ALA A 241 -18.89 -1.38 -28.35
N ALA A 242 -19.26 -0.12 -28.59
CA ALA A 242 -18.29 0.96 -28.72
C ALA A 242 -17.70 1.28 -27.34
N LEU A 243 -16.39 1.50 -27.31
CA LEU A 243 -15.68 1.98 -26.13
C LEU A 243 -15.05 3.33 -26.42
N ASP A 244 -15.12 4.21 -25.43
CA ASP A 244 -14.37 5.46 -25.39
C ASP A 244 -13.13 5.27 -24.50
N SER A 245 -12.09 6.05 -24.77
CA SER A 245 -10.89 6.15 -23.94
C SER A 245 -10.69 7.62 -23.59
N THR A 246 -10.32 7.92 -22.34
CA THR A 246 -10.19 9.32 -21.89
C THR A 246 -9.14 10.11 -22.64
N ILE A 247 -8.06 9.44 -23.05
CA ILE A 247 -6.93 10.06 -23.78
C ILE A 247 -6.50 9.21 -24.97
N HIS A 248 -5.76 9.83 -25.88
CA HIS A 248 -5.08 9.14 -26.99
C HIS A 248 -3.72 8.57 -26.57
N ASP A 249 -3.13 7.72 -27.43
CA ASP A 249 -1.85 7.08 -27.14
C ASP A 249 -0.70 8.09 -27.07
N GLU A 250 -0.74 9.12 -27.91
CA GLU A 250 0.23 10.21 -27.94
C GLU A 250 0.20 11.06 -26.66
N GLU A 251 -1.00 11.32 -26.14
CA GLU A 251 -1.19 12.04 -24.88
C GLU A 251 -0.67 11.24 -23.69
N HIS A 252 -0.95 9.92 -23.65
CA HIS A 252 -0.41 9.04 -22.62
C HIS A 252 1.13 8.99 -22.70
N SER A 253 1.70 8.88 -23.90
CA SER A 253 3.15 8.93 -24.08
C SER A 253 3.76 10.25 -23.57
N ALA A 254 3.12 11.39 -23.81
CA ALA A 254 3.58 12.69 -23.33
C ALA A 254 3.53 12.81 -21.79
N ILE A 255 2.51 12.20 -21.16
CA ILE A 255 2.43 12.10 -19.69
C ILE A 255 3.59 11.28 -19.14
N VAL A 256 3.93 10.14 -19.77
CA VAL A 256 5.08 9.33 -19.35
C VAL A 256 6.37 10.14 -19.39
N ASP A 257 6.61 10.92 -20.46
CA ASP A 257 7.80 11.76 -20.56
C ASP A 257 7.81 12.89 -19.51
N THR A 258 6.65 13.47 -19.21
CA THR A 258 6.50 14.48 -18.14
C THR A 258 6.86 13.89 -16.78
N VAL A 259 6.36 12.69 -16.47
CA VAL A 259 6.66 11.97 -15.24
C VAL A 259 8.15 11.62 -15.14
N ARG A 260 8.77 11.16 -16.24
CA ARG A 260 10.21 10.89 -16.28
C ARG A 260 11.05 12.12 -15.99
N GLN A 261 10.62 13.29 -16.48
CA GLN A 261 11.29 14.56 -16.20
C GLN A 261 11.15 14.94 -14.71
N ALA A 262 9.96 14.82 -14.13
CA ALA A 262 9.76 15.07 -12.69
C ALA A 262 10.61 14.13 -11.80
N ILE A 263 10.73 12.85 -12.16
CA ILE A 263 11.62 11.89 -11.49
C ILE A 263 13.09 12.33 -11.60
N ARG A 264 13.51 12.75 -12.80
CA ARG A 264 14.87 13.26 -13.05
C ARG A 264 15.19 14.48 -12.20
N ASP A 265 14.20 15.35 -12.02
CA ASP A 265 14.33 16.57 -11.21
C ASP A 265 14.19 16.29 -9.69
N GLY A 266 14.05 15.02 -9.31
CA GLY A 266 14.08 14.53 -7.94
C GLY A 266 12.76 14.60 -7.21
N GLN A 267 11.63 14.90 -7.87
CA GLN A 267 10.36 15.16 -7.18
C GLN A 267 9.73 13.90 -6.56
N PHE A 268 10.01 12.73 -7.11
CA PHE A 268 9.64 11.41 -6.58
C PHE A 268 10.42 10.33 -7.34
N TYR A 269 10.31 9.08 -6.89
CA TYR A 269 11.08 7.95 -7.41
C TYR A 269 10.32 7.14 -8.46
N GLN A 270 9.01 6.97 -8.25
CA GLN A 270 8.09 6.25 -9.12
C GLN A 270 6.68 6.80 -8.95
N LEU A 271 5.89 6.82 -10.02
CA LEU A 271 4.47 7.20 -10.00
C LEU A 271 3.64 6.23 -10.84
N ASN A 272 2.51 5.76 -10.32
CA ASN A 272 1.55 4.97 -11.08
C ASN A 272 0.54 5.88 -11.77
N TYR A 273 0.48 5.80 -13.09
CA TYR A 273 -0.51 6.53 -13.90
C TYR A 273 -1.52 5.55 -14.48
N GLY A 274 -2.81 5.93 -14.50
CA GLY A 274 -3.90 5.11 -15.05
C GLY A 274 -4.67 5.78 -16.17
N ARG A 275 -4.86 5.06 -17.29
CA ARG A 275 -5.76 5.44 -18.38
C ARG A 275 -7.14 4.78 -18.20
N ILE A 276 -8.19 5.48 -18.62
CA ILE A 276 -9.58 5.03 -18.46
C ILE A 276 -10.19 4.67 -19.81
N TRP A 277 -10.92 3.56 -19.83
CA TRP A 277 -11.84 3.15 -20.88
C TRP A 277 -13.26 3.07 -20.32
N SER A 278 -14.24 3.52 -21.08
CA SER A 278 -15.64 3.50 -20.65
C SER A 278 -16.58 3.17 -21.80
N GLY A 279 -17.73 2.57 -21.48
CA GLY A 279 -18.73 2.22 -22.46
C GLY A 279 -20.02 1.74 -21.81
N LYS A 280 -21.10 1.69 -22.59
CA LYS A 280 -22.37 1.14 -22.11
C LYS A 280 -22.24 -0.36 -21.84
N LEU A 281 -22.85 -0.83 -20.77
CA LEU A 281 -22.94 -2.23 -20.39
C LEU A 281 -24.42 -2.63 -20.26
N GLN A 282 -24.71 -3.90 -20.56
CA GLN A 282 -26.03 -4.46 -20.29
C GLN A 282 -26.10 -5.09 -18.90
N ASP A 283 -25.10 -5.89 -18.57
CA ASP A 283 -25.10 -6.70 -17.36
C ASP A 283 -23.69 -6.78 -16.73
N PRO A 284 -23.43 -6.02 -15.65
CA PRO A 284 -22.16 -6.07 -14.93
C PRO A 284 -21.88 -7.45 -14.31
N TRP A 285 -22.91 -8.21 -13.90
CA TRP A 285 -22.74 -9.54 -13.31
C TRP A 285 -22.20 -10.54 -14.33
N GLY A 286 -22.75 -10.54 -15.56
CA GLY A 286 -22.24 -11.33 -16.66
C GLY A 286 -20.78 -11.00 -17.02
N VAL A 287 -20.34 -9.76 -16.83
CA VAL A 287 -18.92 -9.40 -16.99
C VAL A 287 -18.06 -10.08 -15.92
N PHE A 288 -18.48 -10.03 -14.66
CA PHE A 288 -17.76 -10.68 -13.56
C PHE A 288 -17.59 -12.19 -13.79
N LYS A 289 -18.65 -12.89 -14.22
CA LYS A 289 -18.59 -14.32 -14.52
C LYS A 289 -17.52 -14.63 -15.59
N ARG A 290 -17.55 -13.89 -16.71
CA ARG A 290 -16.56 -14.02 -17.80
C ARG A 290 -15.13 -13.74 -17.33
N LEU A 291 -14.93 -12.77 -16.45
CA LEU A 291 -13.62 -12.43 -15.91
C LEU A 291 -13.04 -13.55 -15.07
N VAL A 292 -13.81 -14.07 -14.12
CA VAL A 292 -13.40 -15.16 -13.25
C VAL A 292 -13.07 -16.42 -14.04
N ALA A 293 -13.86 -16.73 -15.07
CA ALA A 293 -13.63 -17.88 -15.94
C ALA A 293 -12.34 -17.78 -16.78
N THR A 294 -11.95 -16.56 -17.18
CA THR A 294 -10.81 -16.35 -18.07
C THR A 294 -9.51 -15.98 -17.34
N ASN A 295 -9.62 -15.34 -16.19
CA ASN A 295 -8.50 -14.76 -15.44
C ASN A 295 -8.66 -15.02 -13.93
N PRO A 296 -8.55 -16.28 -13.47
CA PRO A 296 -8.67 -16.60 -12.06
C PRO A 296 -7.57 -15.91 -11.23
N ALA A 297 -7.97 -15.31 -10.11
CA ALA A 297 -7.08 -14.58 -9.21
C ALA A 297 -7.42 -14.84 -7.72
N PRO A 298 -6.42 -14.76 -6.81
CA PRO A 298 -6.58 -15.03 -5.39
C PRO A 298 -7.53 -14.07 -4.65
N TYR A 299 -7.65 -12.83 -5.10
CA TYR A 299 -8.39 -11.77 -4.41
C TYR A 299 -9.46 -11.14 -5.31
N SER A 300 -10.22 -11.98 -6.02
CA SER A 300 -11.34 -11.53 -6.86
C SER A 300 -12.53 -11.11 -6.00
N GLY A 301 -13.42 -10.27 -6.52
CA GLY A 301 -14.62 -9.90 -5.79
C GLY A 301 -15.71 -9.24 -6.63
N TRP A 302 -16.93 -9.40 -6.14
CA TRP A 302 -18.16 -8.81 -6.67
C TRP A 302 -18.84 -8.02 -5.55
N LEU A 303 -19.28 -6.80 -5.86
CA LEU A 303 -20.13 -5.99 -5.01
C LEU A 303 -21.26 -5.40 -5.86
N ASN A 304 -22.48 -5.47 -5.36
CA ASN A 304 -23.63 -4.79 -5.95
C ASN A 304 -24.38 -4.01 -4.86
N VAL A 305 -24.63 -2.73 -5.09
CA VAL A 305 -25.31 -1.81 -4.16
C VAL A 305 -26.46 -1.13 -4.93
N PRO A 306 -27.63 -1.79 -5.01
CA PRO A 306 -28.65 -1.43 -6.00
C PRO A 306 -29.23 -0.01 -5.87
N ASP A 307 -29.38 0.52 -4.65
CA ASP A 307 -29.95 1.86 -4.45
C ASP A 307 -28.95 2.99 -4.70
N TYR A 308 -27.66 2.66 -4.82
CA TYR A 308 -26.61 3.53 -5.36
C TYR A 308 -26.39 3.32 -6.85
N ASP A 309 -27.16 2.42 -7.48
CA ASP A 309 -26.99 2.03 -8.88
C ASP A 309 -25.54 1.63 -9.19
N TYR A 310 -24.87 0.92 -8.27
CA TYR A 310 -23.43 0.72 -8.30
C TYR A 310 -23.08 -0.78 -8.27
N SER A 311 -22.19 -1.19 -9.17
CA SER A 311 -21.66 -2.56 -9.24
C SER A 311 -20.14 -2.56 -9.47
N LEU A 312 -19.48 -3.55 -8.90
CA LEU A 312 -18.04 -3.74 -8.98
C LEU A 312 -17.72 -5.19 -9.36
N ALA A 313 -16.87 -5.37 -10.36
CA ALA A 313 -16.34 -6.67 -10.77
C ALA A 313 -14.81 -6.61 -10.79
N SER A 314 -14.14 -7.35 -9.91
CA SER A 314 -12.67 -7.35 -9.78
C SER A 314 -12.08 -8.76 -9.81
N VAL A 315 -10.95 -8.91 -10.50
CA VAL A 315 -10.12 -10.13 -10.50
C VAL A 315 -8.69 -9.78 -10.09
N SER A 316 -8.55 -9.18 -8.90
CA SER A 316 -7.26 -8.70 -8.41
C SER A 316 -6.32 -9.82 -7.97
N PRO A 317 -5.02 -9.77 -8.37
CA PRO A 317 -3.99 -10.68 -7.89
C PRO A 317 -3.27 -10.20 -6.62
N GLU A 318 -3.47 -8.96 -6.19
CA GLU A 318 -2.58 -8.30 -5.22
C GLU A 318 -3.24 -8.06 -3.86
N LEU A 319 -2.51 -8.41 -2.80
CA LEU A 319 -2.90 -8.21 -1.41
C LEU A 319 -2.42 -6.84 -0.94
N LEU A 320 -3.32 -6.06 -0.32
CA LEU A 320 -2.95 -4.86 0.42
C LEU A 320 -2.50 -5.22 1.84
N LEU A 321 -3.36 -5.94 2.56
CA LEU A 321 -3.16 -6.26 3.98
C LEU A 321 -3.84 -7.58 4.32
N SER A 322 -3.09 -8.50 4.91
CA SER A 322 -3.64 -9.65 5.62
C SER A 322 -3.25 -9.59 7.10
N MET A 323 -4.22 -9.89 7.96
CA MET A 323 -4.03 -9.95 9.41
C MET A 323 -4.52 -11.27 9.97
N ASN A 324 -3.74 -11.84 10.88
CA ASN A 324 -4.15 -12.98 11.70
C ASN A 324 -3.76 -12.72 13.17
N GLY A 325 -4.71 -12.24 13.95
CA GLY A 325 -4.43 -11.68 15.28
C GLY A 325 -3.56 -10.43 15.14
N ASN A 326 -2.34 -10.48 15.67
CA ASN A 326 -1.39 -9.36 15.62
C ASN A 326 -0.32 -9.52 14.52
N GLU A 327 -0.32 -10.60 13.72
CA GLU A 327 0.62 -10.74 12.59
C GLU A 327 0.03 -10.04 11.36
N LEU A 328 0.72 -9.01 10.88
CA LEU A 328 0.41 -8.29 9.64
C LEU A 328 1.28 -8.83 8.51
N SER A 329 0.73 -8.88 7.30
CA SER A 329 1.50 -9.20 6.08
C SER A 329 0.98 -8.46 4.86
N THR A 330 1.91 -8.12 3.97
CA THR A 330 1.70 -7.54 2.63
C THR A 330 2.58 -8.30 1.63
N ARG A 331 2.15 -8.36 0.37
CA ARG A 331 2.83 -9.15 -0.67
C ARG A 331 3.00 -8.34 -1.94
N PRO A 332 4.02 -7.47 -2.00
CA PRO A 332 4.25 -6.66 -3.18
C PRO A 332 4.60 -7.54 -4.39
N ILE A 333 3.99 -7.21 -5.52
CA ILE A 333 4.21 -7.89 -6.81
C ILE A 333 4.79 -6.89 -7.80
N LYS A 334 5.99 -7.16 -8.30
CA LYS A 334 6.60 -6.33 -9.35
C LYS A 334 7.64 -7.13 -10.11
N GLY A 335 7.60 -7.06 -11.44
CA GLY A 335 8.31 -7.99 -12.30
C GLY A 335 7.38 -9.05 -12.87
N THR A 336 7.10 -8.95 -14.17
CA THR A 336 6.23 -9.89 -14.87
C THR A 336 6.87 -10.37 -16.17
N ARG A 337 6.81 -11.66 -16.46
CA ARG A 337 7.10 -12.22 -17.78
C ARG A 337 5.96 -13.11 -18.25
N PRO A 338 5.56 -13.08 -19.53
CA PRO A 338 4.52 -13.96 -20.04
C PRO A 338 4.99 -15.42 -19.99
N ARG A 339 4.03 -16.37 -19.97
CA ARG A 339 4.35 -17.79 -20.18
C ARG A 339 4.75 -18.06 -21.61
N ALA A 340 5.64 -19.05 -21.79
CA ALA A 340 6.00 -19.55 -23.12
C ALA A 340 5.43 -20.94 -23.38
N ARG A 341 5.15 -21.22 -24.66
CA ARG A 341 4.65 -22.54 -25.10
C ARG A 341 5.65 -23.68 -24.89
N SER A 342 6.96 -23.38 -24.92
CA SER A 342 8.01 -24.39 -24.74
C SER A 342 8.66 -24.25 -23.36
N ARG A 343 8.82 -25.39 -22.67
CA ARG A 343 9.43 -25.45 -21.32
C ARG A 343 10.81 -24.77 -21.25
N GLY A 344 11.63 -24.94 -22.29
CA GLY A 344 12.96 -24.32 -22.37
C GLY A 344 12.91 -22.79 -22.41
N ARG A 345 12.00 -22.20 -23.21
CA ARG A 345 11.84 -20.74 -23.24
C ARG A 345 11.16 -20.23 -21.96
N ASP A 346 10.23 -20.99 -21.39
CA ASP A 346 9.55 -20.63 -20.15
C ASP A 346 10.55 -20.52 -18.99
N LEU A 347 11.47 -21.49 -18.86
CA LEU A 347 12.55 -21.42 -17.87
C LEU A 347 13.54 -20.28 -18.15
N ALA A 348 13.82 -20.00 -19.42
CA ALA A 348 14.68 -18.87 -19.79
C ALA A 348 14.02 -17.52 -19.41
N LEU A 349 12.71 -17.38 -19.58
CA LEU A 349 11.97 -16.18 -19.16
C LEU A 349 11.98 -15.98 -17.65
N LYS A 350 11.88 -17.07 -16.85
CA LYS A 350 12.07 -16.97 -15.38
C LYS A 350 13.44 -16.44 -15.00
N ARG A 351 14.50 -16.99 -15.63
CA ARG A 351 15.88 -16.53 -15.40
C ARG A 351 16.10 -15.09 -15.87
N GLU A 352 15.48 -14.71 -16.98
CA GLU A 352 15.49 -13.34 -17.51
C GLU A 352 14.82 -12.37 -16.53
N LEU A 353 13.70 -12.76 -15.93
CA LEU A 353 13.03 -11.98 -14.89
C LEU A 353 13.93 -11.76 -13.68
N ALA A 354 14.54 -12.83 -13.16
CA ALA A 354 15.43 -12.78 -11.99
C ALA A 354 16.75 -12.02 -12.25
N ALA A 355 17.24 -12.03 -13.49
CA ALA A 355 18.47 -11.33 -13.88
C ALA A 355 18.23 -9.87 -14.30
N SER A 356 16.97 -9.46 -14.49
CA SER A 356 16.63 -8.13 -14.98
C SER A 356 16.89 -7.09 -13.90
N ARG A 357 17.90 -6.24 -14.12
CA ARG A 357 18.26 -5.14 -13.20
C ARG A 357 17.05 -4.25 -12.90
N LYS A 358 16.30 -3.85 -13.94
CA LYS A 358 15.09 -3.00 -13.83
C LYS A 358 14.03 -3.64 -12.93
N GLU A 359 13.67 -4.90 -13.20
CA GLU A 359 12.58 -5.57 -12.47
C GLU A 359 12.93 -5.81 -11.01
N VAL A 360 14.19 -6.23 -10.75
CA VAL A 360 14.67 -6.44 -9.39
C VAL A 360 14.76 -5.12 -8.63
N SER A 361 15.22 -4.03 -9.26
CA SER A 361 15.32 -2.74 -8.58
C SER A 361 13.95 -2.15 -8.25
N GLU A 362 13.01 -2.21 -9.18
CA GLU A 362 11.63 -1.79 -8.91
C GLU A 362 10.98 -2.64 -7.82
N HIS A 363 11.24 -3.96 -7.80
CA HIS A 363 10.73 -4.84 -6.76
C HIS A 363 11.32 -4.51 -5.37
N MET A 364 12.64 -4.30 -5.27
CA MET A 364 13.29 -3.99 -3.98
C MET A 364 12.82 -2.64 -3.43
N MET A 365 12.57 -1.66 -4.30
CA MET A 365 11.95 -0.39 -3.90
C MET A 365 10.59 -0.60 -3.24
N LEU A 366 9.74 -1.47 -3.78
CA LEU A 366 8.46 -1.79 -3.16
C LEU A 366 8.63 -2.52 -1.83
N VAL A 367 9.59 -3.45 -1.72
CA VAL A 367 9.87 -4.13 -0.45
C VAL A 367 10.21 -3.12 0.65
N ASP A 368 11.06 -2.13 0.37
CA ASP A 368 11.39 -1.09 1.35
C ASP A 368 10.21 -0.16 1.67
N LEU A 369 9.36 0.15 0.68
CA LEU A 369 8.13 0.92 0.86
C LEU A 369 7.13 0.18 1.78
N GLU A 370 6.91 -1.11 1.54
CA GLU A 370 6.04 -1.95 2.36
C GLU A 370 6.59 -2.14 3.78
N ARG A 371 7.91 -2.27 3.94
CA ARG A 371 8.56 -2.28 5.27
C ARG A 371 8.34 -0.97 6.02
N ASN A 372 8.38 0.16 5.33
CA ASN A 372 8.11 1.47 5.91
C ASN A 372 6.66 1.60 6.35
N ASP A 373 5.70 1.22 5.50
CA ASP A 373 4.28 1.31 5.84
C ASP A 373 3.90 0.38 7.00
N LEU A 374 4.45 -0.84 7.04
CA LEU A 374 4.32 -1.71 8.21
C LEU A 374 5.03 -1.13 9.44
N GLY A 375 6.17 -0.44 9.27
CA GLY A 375 6.92 0.19 10.34
C GLY A 375 6.11 1.20 11.14
N LYS A 376 5.18 1.94 10.51
CA LYS A 376 4.29 2.89 11.19
C LYS A 376 3.41 2.26 12.28
N VAL A 377 3.08 0.97 12.15
CA VAL A 377 2.07 0.29 12.99
C VAL A 377 2.59 -0.97 13.69
N CYS A 378 3.73 -1.50 13.26
CA CYS A 378 4.33 -2.70 13.84
C CYS A 378 5.31 -2.37 14.95
N ALA A 379 5.41 -3.24 15.94
CA ALA A 379 6.36 -3.12 17.03
C ALA A 379 7.80 -3.14 16.51
N VAL A 380 8.68 -2.37 17.15
CA VAL A 380 10.08 -2.27 16.73
C VAL A 380 10.74 -3.66 16.69
N GLY A 381 11.44 -3.91 15.58
CA GLY A 381 12.13 -5.17 15.33
C GLY A 381 11.26 -6.37 14.97
N SER A 382 9.95 -6.17 14.80
CA SER A 382 9.07 -7.22 14.27
C SER A 382 8.97 -7.23 12.73
N VAL A 383 9.18 -6.09 12.07
CA VAL A 383 9.09 -5.96 10.61
C VAL A 383 10.27 -6.67 9.93
N ARG A 384 9.96 -7.56 9.00
CA ARG A 384 10.96 -8.36 8.25
C ARG A 384 10.53 -8.59 6.81
N TRP A 385 11.50 -8.54 5.90
CA TRP A 385 11.39 -9.16 4.59
C TRP A 385 11.47 -10.68 4.81
N HIS A 386 10.33 -11.36 4.72
CA HIS A 386 10.19 -12.74 5.16
C HIS A 386 10.55 -13.74 4.06
N ASP A 387 10.21 -13.43 2.81
CA ASP A 387 10.39 -14.34 1.68
C ASP A 387 10.52 -13.58 0.35
N TRP A 388 11.18 -14.20 -0.63
CA TRP A 388 11.39 -13.67 -1.99
C TRP A 388 11.46 -14.80 -3.02
N ARG A 389 10.50 -14.83 -3.95
CA ARG A 389 10.25 -15.98 -4.83
C ARG A 389 9.68 -15.60 -6.20
N ILE A 390 9.72 -16.56 -7.12
CA ILE A 390 9.01 -16.49 -8.41
C ILE A 390 7.76 -17.35 -8.32
N GLU A 391 6.60 -16.74 -8.59
CA GLU A 391 5.32 -17.42 -8.73
C GLU A 391 4.93 -17.51 -10.20
N SER A 392 4.87 -18.73 -10.73
CA SER A 392 4.36 -19.00 -12.07
C SER A 392 2.86 -19.20 -12.01
N HIS A 393 2.10 -18.31 -12.63
CA HIS A 393 0.66 -18.39 -12.89
C HIS A 393 0.36 -18.97 -14.28
N PRO A 394 -0.91 -19.28 -14.61
CA PRO A 394 -1.24 -19.87 -15.91
C PRO A 394 -0.75 -19.05 -17.10
N THR A 395 -0.73 -17.73 -17.00
CA THR A 395 -0.42 -16.82 -18.13
C THR A 395 0.85 -15.99 -17.93
N VAL A 396 1.39 -15.90 -16.71
CA VAL A 396 2.55 -15.07 -16.38
C VAL A 396 3.43 -15.68 -15.27
N HIS A 397 4.68 -15.22 -15.17
CA HIS A 397 5.56 -15.38 -14.01
C HIS A 397 5.64 -14.04 -13.27
N HIS A 398 5.50 -14.06 -11.94
CA HIS A 398 5.62 -12.91 -11.05
C HIS A 398 6.80 -13.05 -10.11
N LEU A 399 7.50 -11.95 -9.86
CA LEU A 399 8.44 -11.84 -8.75
C LEU A 399 7.66 -11.28 -7.54
N VAL A 400 7.68 -12.01 -6.43
CA VAL A 400 6.84 -11.78 -5.23
C VAL A 400 7.71 -11.77 -3.98
N SER A 401 7.44 -10.83 -3.09
CA SER A 401 8.00 -10.83 -1.72
C SER A 401 6.88 -10.94 -0.68
N ASP A 402 7.21 -11.47 0.49
CA ASP A 402 6.34 -11.45 1.68
C ASP A 402 7.02 -10.55 2.72
N VAL A 403 6.34 -9.48 3.14
CA VAL A 403 6.81 -8.59 4.21
C VAL A 403 5.84 -8.71 5.37
N ARG A 404 6.37 -8.99 6.56
CA ARG A 404 5.56 -9.22 7.77
C ARG A 404 6.00 -8.37 8.93
N GLY A 405 5.09 -8.08 9.83
CA GLY A 405 5.37 -7.44 11.11
C GLY A 405 4.35 -7.84 12.18
N ARG A 406 4.63 -7.53 13.43
CA ARG A 406 3.69 -7.71 14.53
C ARG A 406 3.11 -6.36 14.89
N LEU A 407 1.80 -6.20 14.79
CA LEU A 407 1.07 -5.01 15.22
C LEU A 407 1.45 -4.64 16.66
N ARG A 408 1.62 -3.35 16.94
CA ARG A 408 1.86 -2.84 18.29
C ARG A 408 0.66 -3.12 19.19
N ASP A 409 0.92 -3.30 20.48
CA ASP A 409 -0.11 -3.65 21.46
C ASP A 409 -1.09 -2.49 21.75
N ASP A 410 -0.74 -1.26 21.38
CA ASP A 410 -1.55 -0.05 21.54
C ASP A 410 -2.35 0.34 20.29
N LEU A 411 -2.25 -0.45 19.20
CA LEU A 411 -2.92 -0.21 17.92
C LEU A 411 -3.85 -1.36 17.55
N ASP A 412 -4.79 -1.11 16.62
CA ASP A 412 -5.70 -2.11 16.09
C ASP A 412 -5.61 -2.26 14.55
N GLY A 413 -6.44 -3.14 13.99
CA GLY A 413 -6.42 -3.40 12.55
C GLY A 413 -6.94 -2.25 11.69
N TRP A 414 -7.65 -1.28 12.27
CA TRP A 414 -8.02 -0.07 11.55
C TRP A 414 -6.83 0.88 11.40
N ASP A 415 -5.95 0.95 12.39
CA ASP A 415 -4.67 1.67 12.28
C ASP A 415 -3.78 1.04 11.20
N ALA A 416 -3.70 -0.29 11.17
CA ALA A 416 -2.98 -1.02 10.13
C ALA A 416 -3.53 -0.72 8.72
N LEU A 417 -4.86 -0.74 8.57
CA LEU A 417 -5.49 -0.41 7.29
C LEU A 417 -5.22 1.04 6.88
N GLN A 418 -5.30 2.01 7.79
CA GLN A 418 -4.99 3.42 7.52
C GLN A 418 -3.54 3.62 7.07
N ALA A 419 -2.57 2.94 7.70
CA ALA A 419 -1.17 3.11 7.37
C ALA A 419 -0.81 2.55 5.98
N LEU A 420 -1.42 1.42 5.60
CA LEU A 420 -1.14 0.77 4.32
C LEU A 420 -2.00 1.31 3.16
N PHE A 421 -3.19 1.86 3.43
CA PHE A 421 -4.12 2.32 2.42
C PHE A 421 -3.92 3.80 1.99
N PRO A 422 -3.88 4.12 0.69
CA PRO A 422 -3.84 3.21 -0.46
C PRO A 422 -2.45 2.56 -0.62
N GLY A 423 -2.42 1.40 -1.28
CA GLY A 423 -1.20 0.60 -1.41
C GLY A 423 -0.04 1.35 -2.08
N GLY A 424 1.18 1.19 -1.57
CA GLY A 424 2.35 1.88 -2.13
C GLY A 424 2.65 1.47 -3.57
N SER A 425 2.44 0.19 -3.91
CA SER A 425 2.68 -0.38 -5.24
C SER A 425 1.82 0.20 -6.38
N ILE A 426 0.67 0.83 -6.05
CA ILE A 426 -0.30 1.39 -7.02
C ILE A 426 -0.43 2.91 -6.98
N THR A 427 0.30 3.57 -6.08
CA THR A 427 0.43 5.03 -6.02
C THR A 427 1.81 5.42 -6.52
N GLY A 428 2.85 5.05 -5.77
CA GLY A 428 4.23 5.40 -6.06
C GLY A 428 5.00 5.70 -4.78
N CYS A 429 6.20 6.23 -4.95
CA CYS A 429 7.12 6.51 -3.86
C CYS A 429 7.85 7.84 -4.09
N PRO A 430 7.86 8.79 -3.13
CA PRO A 430 7.10 8.79 -1.87
C PRO A 430 5.59 8.95 -2.03
N LYS A 431 4.80 8.30 -1.17
CA LYS A 431 3.34 8.16 -1.29
C LYS A 431 2.62 9.52 -1.38
N THR A 432 2.86 10.42 -0.43
CA THR A 432 2.24 11.75 -0.37
C THR A 432 2.51 12.59 -1.63
N ALA A 433 3.75 12.60 -2.13
CA ALA A 433 4.12 13.37 -3.33
C ALA A 433 3.46 12.80 -4.60
N THR A 434 3.42 11.47 -4.70
CA THR A 434 2.86 10.79 -5.88
C THR A 434 1.35 10.89 -5.94
N ILE A 435 0.64 10.88 -4.81
CA ILE A 435 -0.81 11.10 -4.78
C ILE A 435 -1.17 12.49 -5.31
N ALA A 436 -0.43 13.53 -4.91
CA ALA A 436 -0.64 14.88 -5.41
C ALA A 436 -0.38 14.98 -6.93
N ALA A 437 0.68 14.34 -7.41
CA ALA A 437 1.00 14.29 -8.84
C ALA A 437 0.00 13.44 -9.65
N ILE A 438 -0.54 12.37 -9.09
CA ILE A 438 -1.60 11.56 -9.71
C ILE A 438 -2.86 12.41 -9.90
N ASP A 439 -3.27 13.14 -8.87
CA ASP A 439 -4.44 14.01 -8.94
C ASP A 439 -4.28 15.13 -9.99
N GLU A 440 -3.08 15.68 -10.14
CA GLU A 440 -2.75 16.65 -11.20
C GLU A 440 -2.77 16.01 -12.60
N LEU A 441 -2.18 14.83 -12.77
CA LEU A 441 -2.01 14.16 -14.07
C LEU A 441 -3.28 13.51 -14.60
N GLU A 442 -4.03 12.81 -13.75
CA GLU A 442 -5.25 12.10 -14.15
C GLU A 442 -6.45 13.05 -14.27
N ALA A 443 -6.42 14.17 -13.53
CA ALA A 443 -7.46 15.20 -13.53
C ALA A 443 -8.89 14.66 -13.28
N THR A 444 -8.99 13.50 -12.63
CA THR A 444 -10.24 12.79 -12.37
C THR A 444 -10.08 11.86 -11.17
N PRO A 445 -11.13 11.65 -10.36
CA PRO A 445 -11.07 10.69 -9.27
C PRO A 445 -10.91 9.25 -9.78
N ARG A 446 -10.14 8.45 -9.03
CA ARG A 446 -9.93 7.03 -9.34
C ARG A 446 -11.11 6.15 -8.97
N ARG A 447 -11.95 6.56 -8.00
CA ARG A 447 -13.09 5.77 -7.52
C ARG A 447 -12.60 4.41 -7.01
N ALA A 448 -13.23 3.29 -7.37
CA ALA A 448 -12.80 1.98 -6.87
C ALA A 448 -11.42 1.54 -7.37
N TRP A 449 -10.93 2.02 -8.53
CA TRP A 449 -9.62 1.59 -9.02
C TRP A 449 -8.52 2.01 -8.06
N THR A 450 -7.64 1.07 -7.71
CA THR A 450 -6.61 1.21 -6.67
C THR A 450 -7.12 1.48 -5.24
N GLY A 451 -8.43 1.32 -5.01
CA GLY A 451 -9.02 1.17 -3.68
C GLY A 451 -8.82 -0.24 -3.12
N SER A 452 -9.70 -0.66 -2.23
CA SER A 452 -9.64 -1.99 -1.60
C SER A 452 -11.02 -2.60 -1.41
N LEU A 453 -11.12 -3.91 -1.61
CA LEU A 453 -12.26 -4.74 -1.25
C LEU A 453 -11.78 -5.84 -0.29
N GLY A 454 -12.52 -6.07 0.79
CA GLY A 454 -12.06 -6.99 1.82
C GLY A 454 -12.96 -7.08 3.03
N PHE A 455 -12.40 -7.59 4.12
CA PHE A 455 -13.08 -7.70 5.41
C PHE A 455 -12.12 -7.48 6.58
N TYR A 456 -12.69 -7.11 7.72
CA TYR A 456 -12.01 -7.09 9.00
C TYR A 456 -12.97 -7.48 10.14
N ASP A 457 -12.49 -8.33 11.04
CA ASP A 457 -13.15 -8.65 12.29
C ASP A 457 -12.31 -8.17 13.49
N PRO A 458 -12.66 -7.03 14.10
CA PRO A 458 -11.96 -6.50 15.27
C PRO A 458 -11.90 -7.44 16.48
N ARG A 459 -12.81 -8.41 16.59
CA ARG A 459 -12.84 -9.35 17.71
C ARG A 459 -11.78 -10.44 17.61
N SER A 460 -11.50 -10.91 16.40
CA SER A 460 -10.51 -11.97 16.14
C SER A 460 -9.17 -11.45 15.62
N GLY A 461 -9.11 -10.21 15.14
CA GLY A 461 -7.95 -9.66 14.47
C GLY A 461 -7.74 -10.24 13.06
N LEU A 462 -8.74 -10.92 12.49
CA LEU A 462 -8.66 -11.48 11.15
C LEU A 462 -9.05 -10.41 10.12
N ALA A 463 -8.17 -10.14 9.16
CA ALA A 463 -8.45 -9.21 8.06
C ALA A 463 -7.85 -9.72 6.75
N CYS A 464 -8.50 -9.36 5.64
CA CYS A 464 -7.94 -9.51 4.31
C CYS A 464 -8.49 -8.40 3.42
N TRP A 465 -7.59 -7.56 2.90
CA TRP A 465 -7.88 -6.43 2.04
C TRP A 465 -7.04 -6.56 0.78
N ASN A 466 -7.68 -6.51 -0.39
CA ASN A 466 -6.97 -6.55 -1.67
C ASN A 466 -6.59 -5.14 -2.15
N ILE A 467 -5.87 -5.05 -3.25
CA ILE A 467 -5.76 -3.81 -4.03
C ILE A 467 -6.66 -3.95 -5.26
N LEU A 468 -7.57 -3.00 -5.49
CA LEU A 468 -8.52 -3.06 -6.61
C LEU A 468 -7.87 -2.69 -7.95
N ILE A 469 -7.10 -3.62 -8.49
CA ILE A 469 -6.62 -3.64 -9.87
C ILE A 469 -7.33 -4.74 -10.65
N ARG A 470 -7.30 -4.65 -11.99
CA ARG A 470 -8.09 -5.52 -12.87
C ARG A 470 -9.57 -5.49 -12.47
N THR A 471 -10.09 -4.27 -12.38
CA THR A 471 -11.41 -3.95 -11.84
C THR A 471 -12.24 -3.19 -12.86
N LEU A 472 -13.50 -3.58 -13.00
CA LEU A 472 -14.54 -2.83 -13.68
C LEU A 472 -15.50 -2.27 -12.63
N GLU A 473 -15.72 -0.97 -12.69
CA GLU A 473 -16.77 -0.25 -11.96
C GLU A 473 -17.92 0.02 -12.92
N ALA A 474 -19.16 -0.16 -12.49
CA ALA A 474 -20.33 0.12 -13.29
C ALA A 474 -21.35 0.94 -12.49
N GLU A 475 -21.90 1.97 -13.12
CA GLU A 475 -22.98 2.79 -12.53
C GLU A 475 -24.16 2.85 -13.51
N SER A 476 -25.39 2.63 -13.03
CA SER A 476 -26.61 2.85 -13.83
C SER A 476 -27.23 4.19 -13.48
N GLY A 477 -27.02 5.22 -14.31
CA GLY A 477 -27.68 6.51 -14.09
C GLY A 477 -29.21 6.41 -14.21
N LEU A 478 -29.91 7.55 -14.14
CA LEU A 478 -31.38 7.65 -14.25
C LEU A 478 -31.99 6.99 -15.51
N SER A 479 -31.18 6.75 -16.54
CA SER A 479 -31.58 6.05 -17.77
C SER A 479 -31.77 4.54 -17.60
N GLY A 480 -31.28 3.94 -16.51
CA GLY A 480 -31.26 2.48 -16.29
C GLY A 480 -30.21 1.73 -17.10
N ASP A 481 -29.61 2.35 -18.12
CA ASP A 481 -28.42 1.83 -18.81
C ASP A 481 -27.20 1.85 -17.87
N TRP A 482 -26.47 0.73 -17.77
CA TRP A 482 -25.19 0.69 -17.06
C TRP A 482 -24.10 1.35 -17.90
N LEU A 483 -23.26 2.15 -17.25
CA LEU A 483 -22.01 2.67 -17.78
C LEU A 483 -20.84 2.01 -17.05
N GLY A 484 -20.03 1.25 -17.78
CA GLY A 484 -18.83 0.63 -17.25
C GLY A 484 -17.61 1.54 -17.40
N LYS A 485 -16.73 1.49 -16.41
CA LYS A 485 -15.41 2.14 -16.37
C LYS A 485 -14.36 1.08 -16.03
N VAL A 486 -13.31 1.02 -16.84
CA VAL A 486 -12.10 0.24 -16.61
C VAL A 486 -10.94 1.22 -16.58
N GLN A 487 -10.12 1.16 -15.54
CA GLN A 487 -8.88 1.93 -15.46
C GLN A 487 -7.70 0.97 -15.36
N ALA A 488 -6.65 1.23 -16.13
CA ALA A 488 -5.43 0.42 -16.12
C ALA A 488 -4.20 1.26 -16.47
N GLY A 489 -3.07 0.83 -15.91
CA GLY A 489 -1.79 1.49 -16.09
C GLY A 489 -0.71 0.83 -15.23
N GLY A 490 0.35 1.57 -14.94
CA GLY A 490 1.52 1.00 -14.27
C GLY A 490 2.46 2.06 -13.71
N GLY A 491 3.45 1.55 -12.96
CA GLY A 491 4.41 2.36 -12.26
C GLY A 491 5.48 2.85 -13.22
N LEU A 492 5.48 4.15 -13.46
CA LEU A 492 6.42 4.86 -14.30
C LEU A 492 7.69 5.16 -13.50
N VAL A 493 8.83 4.78 -14.07
CA VAL A 493 10.16 5.05 -13.54
C VAL A 493 10.98 5.83 -14.55
N PHE A 494 12.15 6.32 -14.16
CA PHE A 494 13.03 7.07 -15.07
C PHE A 494 13.38 6.28 -16.35
N GLU A 495 13.56 4.96 -16.22
CA GLU A 495 13.87 4.02 -17.31
C GLU A 495 12.63 3.57 -18.13
N SER A 496 11.43 4.07 -17.82
CA SER A 496 10.23 3.75 -18.59
C SER A 496 10.34 4.24 -20.03
N ASP A 497 9.81 3.43 -20.96
CA ASP A 497 9.71 3.75 -22.38
C ASP A 497 8.25 4.08 -22.72
N SER A 498 8.00 5.31 -23.14
CA SER A 498 6.64 5.86 -23.24
C SER A 498 5.71 5.05 -24.14
N LEU A 499 6.23 4.46 -25.23
CA LEU A 499 5.45 3.60 -26.12
C LEU A 499 5.13 2.24 -25.48
N GLN A 500 6.09 1.63 -24.78
CA GLN A 500 5.86 0.37 -24.06
C GLN A 500 4.86 0.52 -22.91
N GLU A 501 4.90 1.63 -22.17
CA GLU A 501 3.95 1.88 -21.07
C GLU A 501 2.51 2.05 -21.58
N VAL A 502 2.33 2.66 -22.76
CA VAL A 502 1.03 2.74 -23.44
C VAL A 502 0.49 1.35 -23.77
N GLU A 503 1.32 0.49 -24.34
CA GLU A 503 0.94 -0.88 -24.69
C GLU A 503 0.72 -1.75 -23.45
N GLU A 504 1.50 -1.55 -22.38
CA GLU A 504 1.30 -2.22 -21.10
C GLU A 504 -0.06 -1.87 -20.47
N ALA A 505 -0.45 -0.59 -20.49
CA ALA A 505 -1.75 -0.17 -19.98
C ALA A 505 -2.91 -0.81 -20.75
N LYS A 506 -2.84 -0.84 -22.08
CA LYS A 506 -3.83 -1.54 -22.93
C LYS A 506 -3.87 -3.03 -22.63
N TRP A 507 -2.70 -3.67 -22.53
CA TRP A 507 -2.61 -5.10 -22.25
C TRP A 507 -3.20 -5.47 -20.89
N LYS A 508 -2.95 -4.64 -19.86
CA LYS A 508 -3.55 -4.81 -18.52
C LYS A 508 -5.07 -4.60 -18.53
N ALA A 509 -5.58 -3.72 -19.38
CA ALA A 509 -7.02 -3.50 -19.56
C ALA A 509 -7.69 -4.61 -20.38
N GLN A 510 -6.97 -5.22 -21.34
CA GLN A 510 -7.52 -6.06 -22.40
C GLN A 510 -8.49 -7.15 -21.89
N ALA A 511 -8.14 -7.86 -20.83
CA ALA A 511 -8.99 -8.90 -20.26
C ALA A 511 -10.35 -8.35 -19.77
N LEU A 512 -10.36 -7.16 -19.18
CA LEU A 512 -11.57 -6.46 -18.77
C LEU A 512 -12.37 -6.00 -19.98
N LEU A 513 -11.70 -5.42 -20.98
CA LEU A 513 -12.34 -4.94 -22.20
C LEU A 513 -12.99 -6.08 -23.00
N ASP A 514 -12.34 -7.24 -23.08
CA ASP A 514 -12.86 -8.44 -23.74
C ASP A 514 -14.11 -8.97 -23.01
N ALA A 515 -14.05 -9.05 -21.68
CA ALA A 515 -15.17 -9.51 -20.87
C ALA A 515 -16.36 -8.52 -20.87
N ALA A 516 -16.08 -7.23 -20.98
CA ALA A 516 -17.09 -6.17 -20.94
C ALA A 516 -17.72 -5.89 -22.32
N TRP A 517 -16.91 -5.84 -23.38
CA TRP A 517 -17.28 -5.30 -24.69
C TRP A 517 -16.78 -6.12 -25.89
N GLY A 518 -16.32 -7.37 -25.70
CA GLY A 518 -16.09 -8.30 -26.79
C GLY A 518 -14.97 -7.92 -27.77
N SER A 519 -13.94 -7.19 -27.30
CA SER A 519 -12.69 -7.01 -28.05
C SER A 519 -11.99 -8.37 -28.25
N SER A 520 -11.15 -8.47 -29.27
CA SER A 520 -10.68 -9.76 -29.82
C SER A 520 -10.02 -10.68 -28.79
N ALA A 521 -10.56 -11.90 -28.64
CA ALA A 521 -9.95 -12.95 -27.82
C ALA A 521 -8.55 -13.33 -28.33
N SER A 522 -7.51 -12.89 -27.62
CA SER A 522 -6.15 -13.37 -27.84
C SER A 522 -5.94 -14.69 -27.11
N LYS A 523 -5.58 -15.76 -27.84
CA LYS A 523 -5.20 -17.05 -27.22
C LYS A 523 -3.82 -16.93 -26.56
N ILE A 524 -3.80 -16.63 -25.27
CA ILE A 524 -2.56 -16.61 -24.45
C ILE A 524 -2.16 -18.06 -24.11
N PRO A 525 -0.87 -18.45 -24.22
CA PRO A 525 -0.39 -19.75 -23.77
C PRO A 525 -0.65 -19.96 -22.27
N GLN A 526 -1.14 -21.15 -21.90
CA GLN A 526 -1.34 -21.56 -20.52
C GLN A 526 -0.28 -22.58 -20.08
N GLY A 527 0.22 -22.47 -18.85
CA GLY A 527 1.14 -23.45 -18.25
C GLY A 527 0.82 -23.76 -16.79
N GLU A 528 1.46 -24.80 -16.26
CA GLU A 528 1.29 -25.19 -14.84
C GLU A 528 1.88 -24.17 -13.88
N MET A 529 1.33 -24.10 -12.67
CA MET A 529 1.83 -23.24 -11.62
C MET A 529 2.98 -23.85 -10.84
N SER A 530 3.85 -22.98 -10.36
CA SER A 530 5.01 -23.36 -9.55
C SER A 530 5.45 -22.18 -8.71
N ILE A 531 5.86 -22.44 -7.47
CA ILE A 531 6.52 -21.46 -6.62
C ILE A 531 7.97 -21.92 -6.48
N GLU A 532 8.91 -21.05 -6.87
CA GLU A 532 10.34 -21.36 -6.90
C GLU A 532 11.14 -20.22 -6.24
N PRO A 533 12.24 -20.51 -5.53
CA PRO A 533 13.12 -19.46 -5.02
C PRO A 533 13.78 -18.71 -6.17
N VAL A 534 14.11 -17.43 -5.95
CA VAL A 534 14.86 -16.64 -6.94
C VAL A 534 16.25 -17.23 -7.12
N PRO A 535 16.66 -17.61 -8.35
CA PRO A 535 17.94 -18.26 -8.58
C PRO A 535 19.12 -17.30 -8.31
N LEU A 536 20.22 -17.83 -7.76
CA LEU A 536 21.48 -17.10 -7.58
C LEU A 536 22.19 -16.97 -8.94
N LEU A 537 21.97 -15.83 -9.61
CA LEU A 537 22.47 -15.59 -10.97
C LEU A 537 23.69 -14.68 -11.04
N ASN A 538 23.91 -13.84 -10.03
CA ASN A 538 25.01 -12.87 -9.97
C ASN A 538 25.22 -12.38 -8.53
N SER A 539 26.31 -11.64 -8.30
CA SER A 539 26.70 -11.12 -6.98
C SER A 539 25.68 -10.15 -6.36
N ALA A 540 24.90 -9.42 -7.16
CA ALA A 540 23.85 -8.54 -6.64
C ALA A 540 22.70 -9.36 -6.05
N ILE A 541 22.26 -10.42 -6.73
CA ILE A 541 21.23 -11.34 -6.22
C ILE A 541 21.75 -12.10 -4.99
N GLU A 542 23.02 -12.52 -4.97
CA GLU A 542 23.65 -13.14 -3.80
C GLU A 542 23.65 -12.20 -2.58
N ALA A 543 23.94 -10.91 -2.78
CA ALA A 543 23.88 -9.91 -1.71
C ALA A 543 22.46 -9.69 -1.17
N LEU A 544 21.45 -9.69 -2.05
CA LEU A 544 20.05 -9.62 -1.63
C LEU A 544 19.62 -10.84 -0.82
N HIS A 545 20.02 -12.04 -1.25
CA HIS A 545 19.82 -13.27 -0.47
C HIS A 545 20.54 -13.23 0.88
N LYS A 546 21.77 -12.68 0.95
CA LYS A 546 22.46 -12.46 2.23
C LYS A 546 21.60 -11.57 3.13
N SER A 547 21.12 -10.44 2.61
CA SER A 547 20.28 -9.49 3.34
C SER A 547 18.98 -10.11 3.87
N LEU A 548 18.25 -10.85 3.02
CA LEU A 548 17.03 -11.58 3.40
C LEU A 548 17.25 -12.53 4.59
N ASN A 549 18.42 -13.15 4.65
CA ASN A 549 18.78 -14.10 5.70
C ASN A 549 19.43 -13.46 6.94
N THR A 550 19.81 -12.19 6.87
CA THR A 550 20.40 -11.45 7.99
C THR A 550 19.30 -11.10 8.99
N LYS A 551 19.47 -11.51 10.24
CA LYS A 551 18.60 -11.04 11.32
C LYS A 551 19.09 -9.66 11.78
N PRO A 552 18.21 -8.66 11.87
CA PRO A 552 18.59 -7.36 12.39
C PRO A 552 19.10 -7.52 13.82
N GLN A 553 20.12 -6.74 14.18
CA GLN A 553 20.50 -6.59 15.58
C GLN A 553 19.37 -5.87 16.31
N VAL A 554 18.91 -6.43 17.42
CA VAL A 554 17.84 -5.85 18.23
C VAL A 554 18.30 -5.83 19.68
N CYS A 555 18.25 -4.64 20.29
CA CYS A 555 18.52 -4.43 21.69
C CYS A 555 17.46 -5.12 22.56
N ILE A 556 17.75 -5.22 23.85
CA ILE A 556 16.80 -5.79 24.81
C ILE A 556 15.71 -4.74 25.06
N ALA A 557 14.48 -5.03 24.63
CA ALA A 557 13.31 -4.15 24.76
C ALA A 557 13.49 -2.77 24.11
N PRO A 558 13.50 -2.69 22.77
CA PRO A 558 13.56 -1.41 22.07
C PRO A 558 12.36 -0.53 22.44
N ALA A 559 12.60 0.77 22.57
CA ALA A 559 11.53 1.75 22.76
C ALA A 559 10.75 1.93 21.46
N GLU A 560 9.43 2.06 21.56
CA GLU A 560 8.60 2.44 20.42
C GLU A 560 8.88 3.92 20.05
N PRO A 561 8.98 4.27 18.76
CA PRO A 561 9.20 5.64 18.32
C PRO A 561 8.06 6.57 18.74
N ILE A 562 8.39 7.82 19.05
CA ILE A 562 7.42 8.83 19.47
C ILE A 562 7.34 9.91 18.39
N GLU A 563 6.19 10.05 17.74
CA GLU A 563 5.89 11.25 16.96
C GLU A 563 5.65 12.43 17.90
N TRP A 564 6.36 13.54 17.67
CA TRP A 564 6.25 14.74 18.48
C TRP A 564 5.85 15.96 17.64
N LYS A 565 4.89 16.73 18.13
CA LYS A 565 4.31 17.91 17.48
C LYS A 565 4.40 19.12 18.40
N SER A 566 4.31 20.31 17.81
CA SER A 566 4.28 21.56 18.59
C SER A 566 3.10 21.58 19.55
N GLY A 567 3.38 21.72 20.84
CA GLY A 567 2.37 21.69 21.91
C GLY A 567 2.36 20.39 22.72
N ASP A 568 3.04 19.34 22.24
CA ASP A 568 3.24 18.13 23.03
C ASP A 568 4.16 18.39 24.24
N PRO A 569 4.08 17.56 25.30
CA PRO A 569 4.94 17.71 26.47
C PRO A 569 6.43 17.75 26.12
N ARG A 570 7.18 18.54 26.88
CA ARG A 570 8.64 18.57 26.78
C ARG A 570 9.23 17.31 27.41
N PHE A 571 10.33 16.83 26.86
CA PHE A 571 11.07 15.72 27.41
C PHE A 571 11.93 16.16 28.61
N VAL A 572 12.41 15.17 29.37
CA VAL A 572 13.43 15.35 30.41
C VAL A 572 14.79 14.87 29.88
N PRO A 573 15.92 15.34 30.44
CA PRO A 573 17.24 14.84 30.04
C PRO A 573 17.33 13.32 30.18
N VAL A 574 17.98 12.67 29.22
CA VAL A 574 18.25 11.22 29.28
C VAL A 574 19.34 10.90 30.31
N ASN A 575 19.39 9.66 30.78
CA ASN A 575 20.47 9.23 31.68
C ASN A 575 21.80 9.12 30.92
N GLU A 576 22.91 9.11 31.66
CA GLU A 576 24.24 8.91 31.08
C GLU A 576 24.31 7.58 30.30
N GLY A 577 24.73 7.65 29.04
CA GLY A 577 24.82 6.50 28.13
C GLY A 577 23.53 6.15 27.38
N GLU A 578 22.39 6.75 27.72
CA GLU A 578 21.15 6.65 26.92
C GLU A 578 21.22 7.57 25.70
N ARG A 579 20.55 7.16 24.63
CA ARG A 579 20.58 7.85 23.34
C ARG A 579 19.17 8.30 22.98
N ARG A 580 18.95 9.61 22.93
CA ARG A 580 17.76 10.18 22.29
C ARG A 580 18.12 10.71 20.90
N LEU A 581 17.47 10.17 19.89
CA LEU A 581 17.62 10.56 18.50
C LEU A 581 16.44 11.44 18.08
N LEU A 582 16.73 12.66 17.65
CA LEU A 582 15.77 13.47 16.89
C LEU A 582 15.86 13.10 15.41
N PHE A 583 14.79 12.53 14.87
CA PHE A 583 14.66 12.21 13.45
C PHE A 583 13.73 13.23 12.77
N ILE A 584 14.24 13.91 11.74
CA ILE A 584 13.45 14.82 10.90
C ILE A 584 12.92 14.06 9.69
N ASP A 585 11.62 13.79 9.67
CA ASP A 585 10.95 13.10 8.57
C ASP A 585 10.56 14.08 7.46
N ASN A 586 11.22 13.99 6.31
CA ASN A 586 10.97 14.87 5.16
C ASN A 586 9.95 14.28 4.18
N LEU A 587 8.92 13.59 4.69
CA LEU A 587 7.81 12.98 3.92
C LEU A 587 8.27 11.88 2.96
N ASP A 588 9.24 11.08 3.42
CA ASP A 588 9.74 9.96 2.64
C ASP A 588 9.02 8.65 2.97
N SER A 589 9.04 7.76 2.00
CA SER A 589 8.45 6.43 2.12
C SER A 589 9.45 5.36 2.61
N PHE A 590 10.63 5.76 3.11
CA PHE A 590 11.61 4.88 3.77
C PHE A 590 11.98 5.32 5.19
N SER A 591 11.46 6.45 5.69
CA SER A 591 11.79 7.01 7.02
C SER A 591 11.62 6.00 8.16
N TRP A 592 10.53 5.23 8.17
CA TRP A 592 10.25 4.28 9.25
C TRP A 592 11.20 3.09 9.29
N ASN A 593 11.84 2.76 8.16
CA ASN A 593 12.92 1.77 8.14
C ASN A 593 14.14 2.26 8.93
N ILE A 594 14.49 3.56 8.81
CA ILE A 594 15.60 4.18 9.55
C ILE A 594 15.25 4.31 11.02
N ILE A 595 14.05 4.80 11.32
CA ILE A 595 13.53 4.97 12.68
C ILE A 595 13.57 3.64 13.42
N HIS A 596 13.04 2.56 12.82
CA HIS A 596 13.08 1.23 13.43
C HIS A 596 14.51 0.71 13.57
N ALA A 597 15.37 0.88 12.56
CA ALA A 597 16.77 0.45 12.67
C ALA A 597 17.50 1.14 13.85
N CYS A 598 17.29 2.44 14.05
CA CYS A 598 17.88 3.18 15.18
C CYS A 598 17.29 2.74 16.53
N ALA A 599 15.97 2.54 16.61
CA ALA A 599 15.32 2.05 17.83
C ALA A 599 15.77 0.62 18.19
N GLN A 600 15.94 -0.26 17.19
CA GLN A 600 16.51 -1.60 17.36
C GLN A 600 17.95 -1.55 17.89
N LEU A 601 18.72 -0.51 17.58
CA LEU A 601 20.07 -0.27 18.11
C LEU A 601 20.06 0.40 19.51
N GLY A 602 18.88 0.60 20.11
CA GLY A 602 18.71 1.10 21.48
C GLY A 602 18.55 2.61 21.62
N ALA A 603 18.29 3.34 20.54
CA ALA A 603 17.94 4.75 20.63
C ALA A 603 16.45 4.97 20.98
N GLU A 604 16.15 5.93 21.84
CA GLU A 604 14.82 6.54 21.95
C GLU A 604 14.64 7.50 20.77
N VAL A 605 13.80 7.13 19.81
CA VAL A 605 13.63 7.91 18.57
C VAL A 605 12.42 8.83 18.65
N ILE A 606 12.66 10.13 18.52
CA ILE A 606 11.63 11.17 18.48
C ILE A 606 11.52 11.67 17.03
N VAL A 607 10.36 11.48 16.43
CA VAL A 607 10.08 11.78 15.02
C VAL A 607 9.37 13.12 14.91
N VAL A 608 9.90 14.02 14.09
CA VAL A 608 9.33 15.34 13.83
C VAL A 608 9.20 15.57 12.34
N GLU A 609 8.03 16.05 11.92
CA GLU A 609 7.73 16.38 10.52
C GLU A 609 8.59 17.57 10.05
N GLY A 610 9.38 17.34 9.00
CA GLY A 610 10.27 18.35 8.39
C GLY A 610 9.57 19.34 7.46
N ARG A 611 8.35 19.00 7.00
CA ARG A 611 7.54 19.83 6.10
C ARG A 611 6.05 19.50 6.28
N GLY A 612 5.22 20.52 6.53
CA GLY A 612 3.76 20.36 6.67
C GLY A 612 3.15 21.44 7.55
N VAL A 613 1.83 21.46 7.71
CA VAL A 613 1.12 22.46 8.54
C VAL A 613 1.54 22.36 10.02
N LYS A 614 1.93 21.16 10.47
CA LYS A 614 2.37 20.90 11.84
C LYS A 614 3.88 21.03 12.04
N SER A 615 4.64 21.30 10.97
CA SER A 615 6.10 21.44 11.05
C SER A 615 6.52 22.64 11.88
N ILE A 616 7.54 22.45 12.70
CA ILE A 616 8.06 23.48 13.59
C ILE A 616 9.10 24.31 12.85
N SER A 617 8.90 25.62 12.85
CA SER A 617 9.80 26.55 12.17
C SER A 617 10.98 27.03 13.03
N GLU A 618 10.94 26.82 14.35
CA GLU A 618 11.93 27.33 15.30
C GLU A 618 12.79 26.19 15.88
N VAL A 619 14.04 26.11 15.42
CA VAL A 619 15.01 25.09 15.85
C VAL A 619 15.30 25.14 17.36
N GLU A 620 15.43 26.33 17.95
CA GLU A 620 15.72 26.46 19.39
C GLU A 620 14.59 25.87 20.26
N THR A 621 13.34 26.14 19.88
CA THR A 621 12.16 25.59 20.55
C THR A 621 12.14 24.07 20.44
N LEU A 622 12.46 23.52 19.26
CA LEU A 622 12.55 22.09 19.01
C LEU A 622 13.64 21.42 19.88
N LEU A 623 14.88 21.92 19.81
CA LEU A 623 16.01 21.35 20.54
C LEU A 623 15.83 21.44 22.05
N SER A 624 15.28 22.55 22.56
CA SER A 624 15.03 22.71 24.00
C SER A 624 13.86 21.87 24.52
N ALA A 625 12.91 21.48 23.65
CA ALA A 625 11.80 20.61 24.03
C ALA A 625 12.20 19.13 24.04
N ILE A 626 13.01 18.70 23.07
CA ILE A 626 13.38 17.29 22.88
C ILE A 626 14.66 16.91 23.63
N MET A 627 15.63 17.84 23.72
CA MET A 627 16.98 17.60 24.25
C MET A 627 17.62 16.35 23.62
N PRO A 628 17.82 16.34 22.29
CA PRO A 628 18.40 15.19 21.60
C PRO A 628 19.89 15.04 21.91
N THR A 629 20.36 13.79 21.89
CA THR A 629 21.78 13.43 21.90
C THR A 629 22.35 13.22 20.50
N HIS A 630 21.47 12.97 19.53
CA HIS A 630 21.81 12.71 18.13
C HIS A 630 20.71 13.29 17.23
N ILE A 631 21.06 13.71 16.03
CA ILE A 631 20.11 14.20 15.02
C ILE A 631 20.28 13.43 13.71
N ILE A 632 19.20 12.94 13.13
CA ILE A 632 19.17 12.46 11.75
C ILE A 632 18.26 13.36 10.92
N LEU A 633 18.82 13.90 9.83
CA LEU A 633 18.05 14.53 8.76
C LEU A 633 17.66 13.45 7.77
N GLY A 634 16.37 13.08 7.77
CA GLY A 634 15.86 11.97 6.99
C GLY A 634 15.86 12.20 5.47
N PRO A 635 15.65 11.13 4.68
CA PRO A 635 15.43 11.23 3.24
C PRO A 635 14.13 11.97 2.94
N GLY A 636 13.93 12.34 1.67
CA GLY A 636 12.71 13.00 1.21
C GLY A 636 12.71 13.27 -0.29
N PRO A 637 11.55 13.57 -0.88
CA PRO A 637 11.43 13.97 -2.28
C PRO A 637 11.83 15.43 -2.49
N GLY A 638 12.22 15.76 -3.72
CA GLY A 638 12.48 17.12 -4.19
C GLY A 638 13.82 17.67 -3.72
N TRP A 639 13.83 18.96 -3.43
CA TRP A 639 15.05 19.73 -3.14
C TRP A 639 15.10 20.11 -1.66
N PRO A 640 16.29 20.09 -1.01
CA PRO A 640 16.41 20.46 0.40
C PRO A 640 15.89 21.86 0.72
N THR A 641 15.94 22.80 -0.23
CA THR A 641 15.36 24.15 -0.12
C THR A 641 13.86 24.18 0.20
N ASN A 642 13.13 23.11 -0.10
CA ASN A 642 11.71 22.95 0.26
C ASN A 642 11.50 22.57 1.73
N TYR A 643 12.57 22.17 2.45
CA TYR A 643 12.56 21.68 3.82
C TYR A 643 13.33 22.65 4.73
N LYS A 644 12.66 23.73 5.13
CA LYS A 644 13.27 24.83 5.90
C LYS A 644 13.93 24.34 7.20
N LEU A 645 13.27 23.45 7.93
CA LEU A 645 13.80 22.92 9.19
C LEU A 645 15.10 22.12 8.96
N THR A 646 15.08 21.22 7.98
CA THR A 646 16.24 20.43 7.56
C THR A 646 17.43 21.30 7.14
N GLN A 647 17.19 22.33 6.33
CA GLN A 647 18.24 23.28 5.92
C GLN A 647 18.81 24.10 7.09
N GLN A 648 17.95 24.55 8.00
CA GLN A 648 18.39 25.29 9.19
C GLN A 648 19.25 24.41 10.09
N LEU A 649 18.82 23.18 10.38
CA LEU A 649 19.59 22.23 11.19
C LEU A 649 20.94 21.91 10.55
N ALA A 650 20.99 21.65 9.24
CA ALA A 650 22.24 21.43 8.52
C ALA A 650 23.19 22.64 8.65
N THR A 651 22.67 23.85 8.44
CA THR A 651 23.46 25.09 8.54
C THR A 651 24.01 25.32 9.95
N LEU A 652 23.19 25.13 10.98
CA LEU A 652 23.59 25.34 12.38
C LEU A 652 24.60 24.28 12.84
N ALA A 653 24.43 23.02 12.39
CA ALA A 653 25.37 21.94 12.69
C ALA A 653 26.76 22.22 12.12
N LEU A 654 26.85 22.68 10.86
CA LEU A 654 28.13 23.04 10.23
C LEU A 654 28.84 24.23 10.89
N LYS A 655 28.10 25.06 11.63
CA LYS A 655 28.67 26.17 12.42
C LYS A 655 29.04 25.76 13.85
N GLY A 656 28.73 24.52 14.26
CA GLY A 656 28.90 24.06 15.64
C GLY A 656 27.93 24.73 16.62
N GLU A 657 26.78 25.23 16.14
CA GLU A 657 25.80 25.95 16.95
C GLU A 657 24.73 25.01 17.56
N ILE A 658 24.66 23.76 17.10
CA ILE A 658 23.80 22.73 17.70
C ILE A 658 24.61 22.00 18.78
N VAL A 659 24.34 22.32 20.04
CA VAL A 659 25.08 21.79 21.19
C VAL A 659 24.17 21.19 22.26
N ASP A 660 24.72 20.26 23.03
CA ASP A 660 24.08 19.69 24.22
C ASP A 660 24.13 20.64 25.43
N SER A 661 23.68 20.17 26.59
CA SER A 661 23.70 20.94 27.85
C SER A 661 25.12 21.33 28.31
N ASP A 662 26.13 20.56 27.91
CA ASP A 662 27.54 20.77 28.25
C ASP A 662 28.30 21.57 27.18
N LYS A 663 27.57 22.06 26.17
CA LYS A 663 28.08 22.83 25.01
C LYS A 663 28.95 22.01 24.06
N ASN A 664 28.82 20.68 24.06
CA ASN A 664 29.45 19.84 23.06
C ASN A 664 28.59 19.80 21.80
N PRO A 665 29.18 19.79 20.59
CA PRO A 665 28.42 19.64 19.34
C PRO A 665 27.63 18.32 19.32
N ILE A 666 26.34 18.39 19.00
CA ILE A 666 25.49 17.21 18.87
C ILE A 666 25.80 16.52 17.53
N PRO A 667 26.08 15.20 17.50
CA PRO A 667 26.26 14.45 16.27
C PRO A 667 25.05 14.54 15.32
N LEU A 668 25.31 14.83 14.06
CA LEU A 668 24.30 14.92 13.00
C LEU A 668 24.65 14.03 11.80
N LEU A 669 23.67 13.25 11.35
CA LEU A 669 23.77 12.44 10.13
C LEU A 669 22.65 12.82 9.14
N GLY A 670 23.02 13.21 7.92
CA GLY A 670 22.10 13.39 6.81
C GLY A 670 22.00 12.16 5.92
N ILE A 671 20.79 11.70 5.60
CA ILE A 671 20.56 10.56 4.70
C ILE A 671 19.81 11.04 3.46
N CYS A 672 20.32 10.73 2.27
CA CYS A 672 19.78 11.14 0.97
C CYS A 672 19.52 12.66 0.89
N LEU A 673 18.26 13.12 1.01
CA LEU A 673 17.93 14.55 1.05
C LEU A 673 18.63 15.28 2.21
N GLY A 674 18.77 14.63 3.37
CA GLY A 674 19.56 15.17 4.48
C GLY A 674 21.05 15.34 4.16
N HIS A 675 21.64 14.41 3.39
CA HIS A 675 23.02 14.53 2.89
C HIS A 675 23.15 15.71 1.92
N GLN A 676 22.17 15.86 1.03
CA GLN A 676 22.12 16.96 0.07
C GLN A 676 21.99 18.32 0.78
N ALA A 677 21.17 18.40 1.83
CA ALA A 677 21.04 19.60 2.66
C ALA A 677 22.37 20.02 3.30
N ILE A 678 23.14 19.06 3.83
CA ILE A 678 24.46 19.32 4.41
C ILE A 678 25.42 19.86 3.33
N GLY A 679 25.44 19.23 2.15
CA GLY A 679 26.26 19.71 1.03
C GLY A 679 25.89 21.15 0.63
N GLU A 680 24.60 21.43 0.40
CA GLU A 680 24.13 22.77 0.03
C GLU A 680 24.44 23.82 1.12
N ALA A 681 24.26 23.46 2.40
CA ALA A 681 24.58 24.34 3.52
C ALA A 681 26.08 24.68 3.61
N ALA A 682 26.96 23.78 3.16
CA ALA A 682 28.40 24.01 3.02
C ALA A 682 28.77 24.78 1.73
N GLY A 683 27.80 25.11 0.88
CA GLY A 683 28.00 25.81 -0.39
C GLY A 683 28.31 24.90 -1.58
N TRP A 684 28.11 23.58 -1.45
CA TRP A 684 28.21 22.64 -2.56
C TRP A 684 27.01 22.80 -3.49
N LYS A 685 27.19 22.53 -4.78
CA LYS A 685 26.09 22.63 -5.75
C LYS A 685 25.33 21.30 -5.79
N LEU A 686 24.01 21.36 -5.70
CA LEU A 686 23.13 20.22 -5.97
C LEU A 686 22.75 20.19 -7.45
N LEU A 687 23.00 19.05 -8.12
CA LEU A 687 22.81 18.89 -9.55
C LEU A 687 22.15 17.54 -9.86
N PRO A 688 21.43 17.41 -10.99
CA PRO A 688 21.02 16.10 -11.48
C PRO A 688 22.21 15.17 -11.69
N SER A 689 22.06 13.91 -11.29
CA SER A 689 23.04 12.85 -11.48
C SER A 689 23.42 12.72 -12.97
N PRO A 690 24.71 12.71 -13.32
CA PRO A 690 25.15 12.57 -14.71
C PRO A 690 24.81 11.17 -15.27
N SER A 691 24.65 10.18 -14.40
CA SER A 691 24.25 8.81 -14.74
C SER A 691 22.73 8.64 -14.85
N GLY A 692 21.95 9.71 -14.68
CA GLY A 692 20.49 9.65 -14.58
C GLY A 692 20.01 9.27 -13.18
N ALA A 693 18.69 9.19 -13.01
CA ALA A 693 18.07 8.84 -11.74
C ALA A 693 18.20 7.34 -11.45
N VAL A 694 18.57 7.00 -10.22
CA VAL A 694 18.80 5.61 -9.79
C VAL A 694 17.94 5.31 -8.56
N HIS A 695 16.98 4.40 -8.72
CA HIS A 695 16.06 4.00 -7.66
C HIS A 695 16.00 2.47 -7.52
N GLY A 696 16.19 1.97 -6.30
CA GLY A 696 16.13 0.55 -5.97
C GLY A 696 17.32 -0.26 -6.47
N VAL A 697 18.42 0.38 -6.87
CA VAL A 697 19.61 -0.32 -7.37
C VAL A 697 20.68 -0.38 -6.31
N THR A 698 21.21 -1.58 -6.08
CA THR A 698 22.42 -1.78 -5.28
C THR A 698 23.67 -1.52 -6.12
N VAL A 699 24.59 -0.69 -5.63
CA VAL A 699 25.89 -0.46 -6.28
C VAL A 699 27.03 -0.63 -5.28
N GLU A 700 28.21 -0.93 -5.78
CA GLU A 700 29.43 -0.94 -4.97
C GLU A 700 29.92 0.48 -4.70
N MET A 701 30.37 0.72 -3.48
CA MET A 701 30.83 2.01 -2.98
C MET A 701 32.17 1.84 -2.32
N ASN A 702 33.07 2.77 -2.62
CA ASN A 702 34.36 2.87 -1.94
C ASN A 702 34.19 3.73 -0.70
N PHE A 703 34.59 3.20 0.44
CA PHE A 703 34.62 3.91 1.73
C PHE A 703 36.06 4.29 2.09
N GLU A 704 36.23 5.54 2.51
CA GLU A 704 37.46 6.04 3.11
C GLU A 704 37.55 5.61 4.59
N ASN A 705 38.74 5.76 5.17
CA ASN A 705 38.96 5.48 6.58
C ASN A 705 38.34 6.60 7.46
N ASP A 706 37.05 6.47 7.76
CA ASP A 706 36.28 7.37 8.61
C ASP A 706 35.54 6.59 9.71
N SER A 707 35.31 7.24 10.86
CA SER A 707 34.65 6.59 12.01
C SER A 707 33.24 6.11 11.68
N LEU A 708 32.54 6.77 10.75
CA LEU A 708 31.21 6.35 10.32
C LEU A 708 31.21 4.95 9.67
N PHE A 709 32.29 4.57 9.00
CA PHE A 709 32.44 3.28 8.31
C PHE A 709 33.33 2.30 9.09
N ALA A 710 33.57 2.56 10.37
CA ALA A 710 34.36 1.67 11.21
C ALA A 710 33.82 0.23 11.17
N ARG A 711 34.74 -0.74 11.05
CA ARG A 711 34.45 -2.19 10.96
C ARG A 711 33.81 -2.66 9.65
N MET A 712 33.65 -1.78 8.66
CA MET A 712 33.17 -2.15 7.33
C MET A 712 34.35 -2.40 6.39
N GLU A 713 34.23 -3.39 5.50
CA GLU A 713 35.19 -3.56 4.40
C GLU A 713 34.94 -2.50 3.32
N SER A 714 35.81 -2.40 2.32
CA SER A 714 35.63 -1.51 1.17
C SER A 714 36.15 -2.24 -0.09
N PRO A 715 35.37 -2.31 -1.19
CA PRO A 715 34.06 -1.69 -1.39
C PRO A 715 32.92 -2.41 -0.63
N GLN A 716 31.79 -1.72 -0.47
CA GLN A 716 30.53 -2.28 0.05
C GLN A 716 29.38 -2.05 -0.90
N ARG A 717 28.42 -2.96 -0.91
CA ARG A 717 27.21 -2.85 -1.73
C ARG A 717 26.08 -2.18 -0.95
N MET A 718 25.61 -1.05 -1.46
CA MET A 718 24.58 -0.23 -0.81
C MET A 718 23.49 0.21 -1.81
N MET A 719 22.28 0.41 -1.29
CA MET A 719 21.11 0.80 -2.08
C MET A 719 21.06 2.30 -2.37
N ARG A 720 20.67 2.66 -3.61
CA ARG A 720 20.46 4.05 -4.05
C ARG A 720 19.00 4.35 -4.41
N TYR A 721 18.52 5.50 -3.93
CA TYR A 721 17.24 6.11 -4.30
C TYR A 721 17.42 7.62 -4.54
N HIS A 722 18.21 8.01 -5.54
CA HIS A 722 18.45 9.43 -5.80
C HIS A 722 18.56 9.78 -7.28
N SER A 723 18.06 10.98 -7.57
CA SER A 723 18.19 11.65 -8.87
C SER A 723 19.21 12.79 -8.84
N LEU A 724 19.50 13.33 -7.65
CA LEU A 724 20.37 14.48 -7.44
C LEU A 724 21.64 14.05 -6.70
N ILE A 725 22.74 14.77 -6.95
CA ILE A 725 24.03 14.60 -6.28
C ILE A 725 24.65 15.95 -5.94
N VAL A 726 25.49 15.98 -4.92
CA VAL A 726 26.25 17.17 -4.55
C VAL A 726 27.62 17.18 -5.24
N GLU A 727 28.03 18.34 -5.72
CA GLU A 727 29.35 18.60 -6.31
C GLU A 727 30.27 19.27 -5.29
N PRO A 728 31.41 18.66 -4.92
CA PRO A 728 32.33 19.20 -3.93
C PRO A 728 32.82 20.61 -4.24
N SER A 729 32.78 21.49 -3.23
CA SER A 729 33.34 22.84 -3.30
C SER A 729 33.85 23.31 -1.92
N GLY A 730 34.76 24.29 -1.89
CA GLY A 730 35.29 24.81 -0.61
C GLY A 730 36.08 23.78 0.21
N GLU A 731 36.21 24.03 1.52
CA GLU A 731 37.09 23.26 2.42
C GLU A 731 36.40 22.78 3.72
N GLN A 732 35.10 23.02 3.91
CA GLN A 732 34.41 22.64 5.15
C GLN A 732 34.14 21.13 5.27
N LEU A 733 33.95 20.47 4.13
CA LEU A 733 33.57 19.06 4.05
C LEU A 733 34.63 18.27 3.27
N LYS A 734 34.88 17.04 3.72
CA LYS A 734 35.64 16.02 2.99
C LYS A 734 34.70 14.96 2.44
N VAL A 735 35.02 14.42 1.26
CA VAL A 735 34.36 13.24 0.71
C VAL A 735 34.91 12.00 1.43
N ILE A 736 34.02 11.15 1.93
CA ILE A 736 34.37 9.91 2.65
C ILE A 736 33.82 8.64 1.98
N ALA A 737 32.97 8.79 0.96
CA ALA A 737 32.56 7.67 0.12
C ALA A 737 32.27 8.11 -1.32
N THR A 738 32.56 7.24 -2.28
CA THR A 738 32.24 7.42 -3.70
C THR A 738 31.65 6.15 -4.31
N ASP A 739 31.03 6.25 -5.49
CA ASP A 739 30.69 5.06 -6.27
C ASP A 739 31.98 4.33 -6.72
N ALA A 740 31.96 2.99 -6.70
CA ALA A 740 33.13 2.20 -7.07
C ALA A 740 33.38 2.14 -8.59
N GLU A 741 32.34 2.36 -9.41
CA GLU A 741 32.42 2.26 -10.87
C GLU A 741 33.20 3.42 -11.49
N THR A 742 32.94 4.65 -11.06
CA THR A 742 33.53 5.87 -11.65
C THR A 742 34.41 6.65 -10.69
N ASN A 743 34.30 6.41 -9.37
CA ASN A 743 34.93 7.22 -8.32
C ASN A 743 34.62 8.72 -8.42
N SER A 744 33.49 9.08 -9.02
CA SER A 744 33.15 10.47 -9.34
C SER A 744 31.92 10.97 -8.61
N LEU A 745 30.99 10.06 -8.27
CA LEU A 745 29.78 10.40 -7.57
C LEU A 745 30.06 10.42 -6.07
N VAL A 746 29.82 11.57 -5.43
CA VAL A 746 29.89 11.69 -3.97
C VAL A 746 28.78 10.85 -3.36
N MET A 747 29.17 9.89 -2.52
CA MET A 747 28.25 9.00 -1.80
C MET A 747 28.27 9.24 -0.30
N GLY A 748 29.32 9.87 0.22
CA GLY A 748 29.45 10.19 1.64
C GLY A 748 30.31 11.43 1.86
N ILE A 749 29.91 12.25 2.83
CA ILE A 749 30.60 13.47 3.26
C ILE A 749 30.75 13.49 4.78
N ALA A 750 31.79 14.16 5.26
CA ALA A 750 31.96 14.47 6.67
C ALA A 750 32.55 15.88 6.83
N HIS A 751 32.20 16.56 7.91
CA HIS A 751 32.91 17.76 8.32
C HIS A 751 34.32 17.39 8.82
N HIS A 752 35.27 18.33 8.68
CA HIS A 752 36.65 18.08 9.11
C HIS A 752 36.78 17.95 10.64
N ASP A 753 36.11 18.84 11.38
CA ASP A 753 36.30 19.00 12.83
C ASP A 753 35.05 18.74 13.69
N LEU A 754 33.87 18.61 13.07
CA LEU A 754 32.58 18.53 13.77
C LEU A 754 31.96 17.17 13.49
N PRO A 755 31.14 16.62 14.42
CA PRO A 755 30.50 15.33 14.26
C PRO A 755 29.30 15.40 13.29
N VAL A 756 29.56 15.83 12.06
CA VAL A 756 28.55 16.01 11.01
C VAL A 756 28.91 15.12 9.83
N TRP A 757 28.02 14.21 9.48
CA TRP A 757 28.17 13.29 8.36
C TRP A 757 26.95 13.35 7.44
N GLY A 758 27.13 12.94 6.19
CA GLY A 758 26.01 12.68 5.30
C GLY A 758 26.28 11.51 4.38
N VAL A 759 25.29 10.67 4.11
CA VAL A 759 25.33 9.58 3.12
C VAL A 759 24.22 9.72 2.09
N GLN A 760 24.56 9.59 0.81
CA GLN A 760 23.61 9.74 -0.30
C GLN A 760 22.79 8.45 -0.56
N PHE A 761 23.25 7.33 0.00
CA PHE A 761 22.64 6.01 -0.11
C PHE A 761 21.84 5.66 1.15
N HIS A 762 21.10 4.55 1.09
CA HIS A 762 20.13 4.17 2.13
C HIS A 762 20.64 2.98 2.95
N PRO A 763 21.20 3.20 4.15
CA PRO A 763 21.74 2.14 5.00
C PRO A 763 20.67 1.18 5.56
N GLU A 764 19.41 1.62 5.63
CA GLU A 764 18.27 0.88 6.17
C GLU A 764 17.61 -0.09 5.17
N SER A 765 17.90 0.12 3.88
CA SER A 765 17.30 -0.62 2.78
C SER A 765 17.61 -2.11 2.86
N CYS A 766 16.66 -2.95 2.42
CA CYS A 766 16.88 -4.38 2.23
C CYS A 766 18.02 -4.69 1.24
N GLY A 767 18.40 -3.74 0.38
CA GLY A 767 19.57 -3.85 -0.50
C GLY A 767 20.93 -3.54 0.15
N SER A 768 20.94 -3.10 1.41
CA SER A 768 22.14 -2.65 2.14
C SER A 768 22.42 -3.58 3.34
N ALA A 769 22.83 -4.83 3.07
CA ALA A 769 22.93 -5.89 4.08
C ALA A 769 23.71 -5.51 5.36
N ASP A 770 24.80 -4.74 5.20
CA ASP A 770 25.67 -4.30 6.30
C ASP A 770 25.47 -2.81 6.65
N GLY A 771 24.44 -2.16 6.09
CA GLY A 771 24.17 -0.74 6.29
C GLY A 771 23.78 -0.35 7.72
N TRP A 772 23.22 -1.28 8.50
CA TRP A 772 22.94 -1.06 9.93
C TRP A 772 24.19 -0.70 10.75
N MET A 773 25.38 -1.12 10.32
CA MET A 773 26.65 -0.78 11.00
C MET A 773 26.94 0.73 10.94
N ILE A 774 26.49 1.41 9.89
CA ILE A 774 26.64 2.87 9.73
C ILE A 774 25.81 3.59 10.79
N LEU A 775 24.57 3.14 11.00
CA LEU A 775 23.68 3.68 12.02
C LEU A 775 24.21 3.39 13.43
N GLU A 776 24.74 2.17 13.66
CA GLU A 776 25.37 1.82 14.93
C GLU A 776 26.60 2.69 15.23
N ASN A 777 27.50 2.82 14.24
CA ASN A 777 28.71 3.65 14.38
C ASN A 777 28.34 5.10 14.72
N PHE A 778 27.35 5.67 14.02
CA PHE A 778 26.84 7.01 14.30
C PHE A 778 26.32 7.16 15.73
N LEU A 779 25.52 6.20 16.22
CA LEU A 779 24.94 6.23 17.56
C LEU A 779 25.96 6.03 18.70
N VAL A 780 27.13 5.46 18.41
CA VAL A 780 28.20 5.21 19.41
C VAL A 780 29.14 6.41 19.56
N THR A 781 29.18 7.32 18.58
CA THR A 781 30.15 8.44 18.53
C THR A 781 30.10 9.37 19.74
N ALA A 782 28.96 9.48 20.45
CA ALA A 782 28.81 10.30 21.65
C ALA A 782 29.65 9.83 22.87
N ASN A 783 30.12 8.57 22.89
CA ASN A 783 30.84 8.02 24.05
C ASN A 783 32.38 8.15 23.96
N SER A 784 32.90 8.92 23.00
CA SER A 784 34.33 8.96 22.66
C SER A 784 35.00 10.32 22.90
N THR A 785 34.58 11.05 23.94
CA THR A 785 35.28 12.26 24.42
C THR A 785 35.59 12.18 25.90
#